data_AF-A0A8T4JRS9-F1
#
_entry.id   AF-A0A8T4JRS9-F1
#
_cell.length_a   1.000
_cell.length_b   1.000
_cell.length_c   1.000
_cell.angle_alpha   90.00
_cell.angle_beta   90.00
_cell.angle_gamma   90.00
#
_symmetry.space_group_name_H-M   'P 1'
#
loop_
_entity.id
_entity.type
_entity.pdbx_description
1 polymer ?
#
loop_
_entity_poly.entity_id
_entity_poly.type
_entity_poly.pdbx_seq_one_letter_code
_entity_poly.pdbx_strand_id
1 'polypeptide(L)'
;MKVKNIRISRWRGYMNQHDSEELRDVHRWGGDRAARQMAHYIPPRKAYDKWIYSNESERLKKSHREVVRFLVVVYEPKAGRNWKRELHYRQVVVRTVTSLEAVFGMSYPVDCAYTIFLDGTKHHLAEDALAELADVLEEQPLDMLYSDQDVWEAGGERSHPFFKPDWSPDTFRSFFYTGNLAAYRTELCRGISISCGDDFARCHYLFTAAFVQRAQKIGHIPEVLCHEEGDYQYIEGSCLLERTDGVNGGKAAGKVSIIIPSKDHTTILRRCLDSLVQYGGSSFSQWTEIIVVDNGSREEEKKQLEQMAESYGFRYIYDPKPFNFSAMCNTGARAAGGDYLLFLNDDIEAMEDGWLERMLVLAVRPHVGAVGAKLYYPGGRKLQHMGVINLDIGPGHCFLEKEDTGDFYYGRNRYDYNYLAVTAACLLVRKPVYEQMGGFDENLVVGYNDVDFCFSLYENGYYNVLCNEARLYHHESLSRGYDKGNIGKEKRLLEERKYLYEKHPHLEKRDPFYSPNLTRYLGEFEWNLDAYGCQEELLPELPCSKVEPFRWDIRQEWLDPNLVFQVDRAVWKDGRGRIEGWAYIRDRDNFNYIRRILLRAPDGACVWVGTRSRYRGYLKEQFPEVEGMDLLAYTCDFACADLPECAEYQIGMAAESLDGKELHIIFSEWKLERKES
;
A
#
# COMPACT_ATOMS: atom_id res chain seq x y z
N MET A 1 25.30 -18.77 52.16
CA MET A 1 26.47 -19.23 51.37
C MET A 1 26.18 -19.02 49.89
N LYS A 2 27.12 -18.43 49.11
CA LYS A 2 27.06 -18.51 47.64
C LYS A 2 27.60 -19.88 47.21
N VAL A 3 26.75 -20.74 46.65
CA VAL A 3 27.20 -21.94 45.94
C VAL A 3 27.08 -21.66 44.44
N LYS A 4 28.23 -21.51 43.76
CA LYS A 4 28.28 -21.39 42.30
C LYS A 4 27.91 -22.74 41.68
N ASN A 5 26.79 -22.84 40.97
CA ASN A 5 26.51 -24.00 40.12
C ASN A 5 27.21 -23.86 38.76
N ILE A 6 28.47 -24.29 38.72
CA ILE A 6 29.43 -24.21 37.59
C ILE A 6 28.99 -25.07 36.37
N ARG A 7 27.85 -25.78 36.44
CA ARG A 7 27.30 -26.56 35.32
C ARG A 7 26.43 -25.76 34.34
N ILE A 8 25.69 -24.73 34.78
CA ILE A 8 24.79 -23.95 33.90
C ILE A 8 25.59 -23.14 32.86
N SER A 9 26.79 -22.68 33.22
CA SER A 9 27.67 -21.89 32.34
C SER A 9 28.23 -22.66 31.13
N ARG A 10 28.21 -24.00 31.13
CA ARG A 10 28.55 -24.80 29.92
C ARG A 10 27.35 -25.05 29.01
N TRP A 11 26.12 -24.90 29.52
CA TRP A 11 24.90 -25.14 28.74
C TRP A 11 24.47 -23.88 27.96
N ARG A 12 24.50 -22.70 28.59
CA ARG A 12 24.31 -21.40 27.88
C ARG A 12 25.32 -21.16 26.75
N GLY A 13 26.53 -21.71 26.85
CA GLY A 13 27.55 -21.60 25.78
C GLY A 13 27.24 -22.42 24.52
N TYR A 14 26.35 -23.41 24.60
CA TYR A 14 25.93 -24.26 23.48
C TYR A 14 24.67 -23.70 22.80
N MET A 15 23.78 -23.08 23.57
CA MET A 15 22.59 -22.36 23.09
C MET A 15 22.95 -21.19 22.17
N ASN A 16 23.89 -20.34 22.58
CA ASN A 16 24.35 -19.16 21.83
C ASN A 16 24.95 -19.44 20.43
N GLN A 17 24.97 -20.69 19.96
CA GLN A 17 25.44 -21.06 18.64
C GLN A 17 24.32 -21.43 17.64
N HIS A 18 23.15 -21.95 18.07
CA HIS A 18 22.14 -22.53 17.14
C HIS A 18 20.67 -22.35 17.60
N ASP A 19 20.13 -21.13 17.60
CA ASP A 19 18.67 -20.87 17.67
C ASP A 19 18.16 -20.42 16.29
N SER A 20 17.01 -20.83 15.74
CA SER A 20 16.08 -21.96 16.00
C SER A 20 15.11 -22.06 14.80
N GLU A 21 14.17 -23.02 14.77
CA GLU A 21 13.43 -23.39 13.53
C GLU A 21 11.93 -23.69 13.78
N GLU A 22 11.02 -22.73 13.50
CA GLU A 22 9.55 -22.90 13.67
C GLU A 22 8.86 -23.61 12.49
N LEU A 23 9.11 -23.19 11.25
CA LEU A 23 7.97 -22.75 10.45
C LEU A 23 7.18 -23.80 9.58
N ARG A 24 7.67 -25.02 9.30
CA ARG A 24 7.47 -25.69 7.96
C ARG A 24 6.20 -26.55 7.80
N ASP A 25 5.35 -26.76 8.82
CA ASP A 25 4.60 -28.03 8.95
C ASP A 25 3.29 -28.35 8.15
N VAL A 26 2.51 -27.41 7.58
CA VAL A 26 1.05 -27.52 7.23
C VAL A 26 0.49 -28.73 6.38
N HIS A 27 1.29 -29.66 5.85
CA HIS A 27 0.96 -30.43 4.63
C HIS A 27 0.61 -31.96 4.68
N ARG A 28 0.01 -32.59 5.71
CA ARG A 28 -0.17 -34.09 5.74
C ARG A 28 -1.56 -34.71 6.04
N TRP A 29 -2.65 -34.00 6.31
CA TRP A 29 -3.89 -34.64 6.83
C TRP A 29 -5.13 -34.47 5.92
N GLY A 30 -5.59 -35.57 5.28
CA GLY A 30 -6.93 -35.69 4.66
C GLY A 30 -6.97 -36.10 3.18
N GLY A 31 -7.40 -37.34 2.87
CA GLY A 31 -7.59 -37.82 1.48
C GLY A 31 -8.87 -37.33 0.78
N ASP A 32 -9.14 -37.79 -0.45
CA ASP A 32 -10.08 -37.22 -1.44
C ASP A 32 -11.48 -36.75 -0.98
N ARG A 33 -12.06 -37.33 0.08
CA ARG A 33 -13.34 -36.85 0.64
C ARG A 33 -13.15 -35.68 1.61
N ALA A 34 -12.08 -35.69 2.39
CA ALA A 34 -11.62 -34.52 3.13
C ALA A 34 -11.16 -33.42 2.15
N ALA A 35 -10.47 -33.75 1.04
CA ALA A 35 -10.09 -32.76 0.03
C ALA A 35 -11.30 -31.98 -0.55
N ARG A 36 -12.50 -32.59 -0.66
CA ARG A 36 -13.71 -31.91 -1.14
C ARG A 36 -14.44 -31.08 -0.08
N GLN A 37 -14.35 -31.43 1.21
CA GLN A 37 -14.90 -30.60 2.31
C GLN A 37 -13.91 -29.51 2.73
N MET A 38 -12.62 -29.82 2.73
CA MET A 38 -11.53 -28.86 2.88
C MET A 38 -11.43 -27.94 1.67
N ALA A 39 -11.99 -28.25 0.50
CA ALA A 39 -12.11 -27.23 -0.57
C ALA A 39 -12.90 -25.97 -0.14
N HIS A 40 -13.68 -26.03 0.95
CA HIS A 40 -14.36 -24.88 1.57
C HIS A 40 -13.70 -24.41 2.90
N TYR A 41 -12.60 -25.05 3.31
CA TYR A 41 -11.90 -24.81 4.60
C TYR A 41 -10.36 -24.92 4.50
N ILE A 42 -9.80 -24.94 3.28
CA ILE A 42 -8.37 -24.81 3.03
C ILE A 42 -8.05 -23.36 3.33
N PRO A 43 -7.18 -23.03 4.31
CA PRO A 43 -6.59 -21.71 4.38
C PRO A 43 -5.89 -21.49 3.03
N PRO A 44 -6.29 -20.49 2.24
CA PRO A 44 -5.94 -20.54 0.84
C PRO A 44 -4.43 -20.50 0.55
N ARG A 45 -4.04 -21.21 -0.51
CA ARG A 45 -2.62 -21.48 -0.81
C ARG A 45 -1.87 -20.24 -1.24
N LYS A 46 -2.57 -19.26 -1.80
CA LYS A 46 -2.02 -17.95 -2.13
C LYS A 46 -2.46 -16.97 -1.04
N ALA A 47 -1.57 -16.02 -0.75
CA ALA A 47 -1.86 -14.98 0.23
C ALA A 47 -3.11 -14.14 -0.13
N TYR A 48 -3.44 -14.06 -1.43
CA TYR A 48 -4.63 -13.35 -1.89
C TYR A 48 -5.94 -14.07 -1.55
N ASP A 49 -6.08 -15.37 -1.81
CA ASP A 49 -7.32 -16.06 -1.47
C ASP A 49 -7.56 -16.12 0.07
N LYS A 50 -6.52 -15.99 0.91
CA LYS A 50 -6.68 -15.75 2.37
C LYS A 50 -7.25 -14.37 2.70
N TRP A 51 -6.82 -13.35 1.95
CA TRP A 51 -7.40 -12.02 2.01
C TRP A 51 -8.88 -12.08 1.57
N ILE A 52 -9.21 -12.83 0.51
CA ILE A 52 -10.61 -13.06 0.08
C ILE A 52 -11.42 -13.67 1.24
N TYR A 53 -10.97 -14.78 1.81
CA TYR A 53 -11.69 -15.44 2.92
C TYR A 53 -11.89 -14.50 4.12
N SER A 54 -10.86 -13.73 4.49
CA SER A 54 -10.92 -12.85 5.66
C SER A 54 -11.85 -11.65 5.46
N ASN A 55 -11.85 -11.02 4.28
CA ASN A 55 -12.62 -9.80 4.03
C ASN A 55 -14.05 -10.09 3.55
N GLU A 56 -14.23 -11.08 2.67
CA GLU A 56 -15.55 -11.39 2.12
C GLU A 56 -16.43 -12.19 3.09
N SER A 57 -15.86 -12.93 4.06
CA SER A 57 -16.68 -13.75 4.96
C SER A 57 -17.47 -12.96 6.02
N GLU A 58 -17.01 -11.77 6.44
CA GLU A 58 -17.84 -10.87 7.25
C GLU A 58 -18.83 -10.09 6.38
N ARG A 59 -18.40 -9.67 5.19
CA ARG A 59 -19.24 -8.98 4.19
C ARG A 59 -20.48 -9.81 3.84
N LEU A 60 -20.30 -11.09 3.51
CA LEU A 60 -21.38 -12.05 3.19
C LEU A 60 -22.30 -12.42 4.38
N LYS A 61 -21.98 -12.02 5.62
CA LYS A 61 -22.87 -12.19 6.79
C LYS A 61 -23.79 -10.98 7.01
N LYS A 62 -23.55 -9.87 6.31
CA LYS A 62 -24.30 -8.62 6.47
C LYS A 62 -25.76 -8.80 6.02
N SER A 63 -26.66 -8.10 6.72
CA SER A 63 -28.08 -8.08 6.34
C SER A 63 -28.38 -6.81 5.56
N HIS A 64 -28.53 -6.96 4.24
CA HIS A 64 -28.80 -5.85 3.33
C HIS A 64 -30.28 -5.48 3.30
N ARG A 65 -30.57 -4.20 3.00
CA ARG A 65 -31.96 -3.69 2.91
C ARG A 65 -32.56 -3.84 1.52
N GLU A 66 -31.71 -3.90 0.49
CA GLU A 66 -32.08 -4.00 -0.93
C GLU A 66 -33.10 -2.93 -1.41
N VAL A 67 -32.96 -1.66 -1.00
CA VAL A 67 -33.94 -0.60 -1.35
C VAL A 67 -33.63 0.11 -2.68
N VAL A 68 -32.39 0.08 -3.16
CA VAL A 68 -31.94 0.81 -4.34
C VAL A 68 -32.27 0.04 -5.60
N ARG A 69 -33.07 0.63 -6.51
CA ARG A 69 -33.46 -0.05 -7.75
C ARG A 69 -32.46 0.20 -8.88
N PHE A 70 -31.79 -0.86 -9.31
CA PHE A 70 -30.79 -0.83 -10.38
C PHE A 70 -31.36 -1.21 -11.74
N LEU A 71 -30.86 -0.55 -12.79
CA LEU A 71 -30.82 -1.05 -14.15
C LEU A 71 -29.42 -1.63 -14.41
N VAL A 72 -29.32 -2.93 -14.70
CA VAL A 72 -28.06 -3.55 -15.15
C VAL A 72 -28.15 -3.81 -16.64
N VAL A 73 -27.27 -3.16 -17.41
CA VAL A 73 -27.16 -3.29 -18.86
C VAL A 73 -25.94 -4.14 -19.16
N VAL A 74 -26.15 -5.32 -19.73
CA VAL A 74 -25.09 -6.28 -20.01
C VAL A 74 -24.85 -6.37 -21.50
N TYR A 75 -23.61 -6.12 -21.93
CA TYR A 75 -23.15 -6.42 -23.28
C TYR A 75 -22.82 -7.92 -23.38
N GLU A 76 -23.58 -8.68 -24.16
CA GLU A 76 -23.37 -10.12 -24.33
C GLU A 76 -23.69 -10.50 -25.80
N PRO A 77 -22.72 -10.40 -26.72
CA PRO A 77 -22.94 -10.68 -28.15
C PRO A 77 -23.25 -12.15 -28.46
N LYS A 78 -23.05 -13.06 -27.49
CA LYS A 78 -23.42 -14.49 -27.57
C LYS A 78 -24.14 -14.89 -26.29
N ALA A 79 -25.46 -15.06 -26.35
CA ALA A 79 -26.26 -15.42 -25.18
C ALA A 79 -25.82 -16.76 -24.56
N GLY A 80 -25.42 -16.74 -23.29
CA GLY A 80 -25.05 -17.92 -22.52
C GLY A 80 -25.42 -17.84 -21.03
N ARG A 81 -25.48 -16.64 -20.43
CA ARG A 81 -25.64 -16.45 -18.98
C ARG A 81 -27.06 -16.04 -18.57
N ASN A 82 -27.46 -16.37 -17.34
CA ASN A 82 -28.75 -15.97 -16.76
C ASN A 82 -28.52 -14.93 -15.66
N TRP A 83 -28.16 -13.73 -16.11
CA TRP A 83 -27.87 -12.56 -15.27
C TRP A 83 -28.92 -12.27 -14.20
N LYS A 84 -30.21 -12.48 -14.47
CA LYS A 84 -31.25 -12.27 -13.45
C LYS A 84 -31.11 -13.24 -12.26
N ARG A 85 -30.56 -14.43 -12.49
CA ARG A 85 -30.20 -15.38 -11.43
C ARG A 85 -28.84 -15.05 -10.81
N GLU A 86 -27.85 -14.68 -11.63
CA GLU A 86 -26.46 -14.45 -11.21
C GLU A 86 -26.21 -13.14 -10.46
N LEU A 87 -27.13 -12.17 -10.51
CA LEU A 87 -26.99 -10.89 -9.80
C LEU A 87 -27.57 -10.90 -8.37
N HIS A 88 -28.17 -12.01 -7.92
CA HIS A 88 -28.59 -12.30 -6.53
C HIS A 88 -29.34 -11.18 -5.76
N TYR A 89 -29.99 -10.25 -6.48
CA TYR A 89 -30.60 -9.02 -5.92
C TYR A 89 -32.05 -8.84 -6.39
N ARG A 90 -32.95 -8.37 -5.53
CA ARG A 90 -34.40 -8.30 -5.81
C ARG A 90 -34.79 -7.09 -6.65
N GLN A 91 -34.24 -5.91 -6.34
CA GLN A 91 -34.58 -4.65 -7.02
C GLN A 91 -33.73 -4.40 -8.28
N VAL A 92 -33.56 -5.43 -9.12
CA VAL A 92 -32.78 -5.32 -10.37
C VAL A 92 -33.66 -5.48 -11.62
N VAL A 93 -33.47 -4.56 -12.57
CA VAL A 93 -33.95 -4.68 -13.95
C VAL A 93 -32.74 -5.00 -14.83
N VAL A 94 -32.70 -6.20 -15.39
CA VAL A 94 -31.60 -6.63 -16.28
C VAL A 94 -32.00 -6.42 -17.74
N ARG A 95 -31.08 -5.89 -18.55
CA ARG A 95 -31.19 -5.87 -20.02
C ARG A 95 -29.90 -6.37 -20.65
N THR A 96 -29.98 -7.51 -21.33
CA THR A 96 -28.89 -8.02 -22.15
C THR A 96 -29.00 -7.44 -23.56
N VAL A 97 -27.89 -6.96 -24.13
CA VAL A 97 -27.82 -6.38 -25.47
C VAL A 97 -26.61 -6.92 -26.24
N THR A 98 -26.73 -7.01 -27.56
CA THR A 98 -25.71 -7.62 -28.45
C THR A 98 -24.87 -6.59 -29.21
N SER A 99 -25.08 -5.29 -29.02
CA SER A 99 -24.28 -4.21 -29.62
C SER A 99 -24.03 -3.07 -28.63
N LEU A 100 -22.87 -2.42 -28.75
CA LEU A 100 -22.47 -1.32 -27.85
C LEU A 100 -23.30 -0.05 -28.05
N GLU A 101 -23.79 0.20 -29.26
CA GLU A 101 -24.76 1.26 -29.53
C GLU A 101 -26.03 1.10 -28.65
N ALA A 102 -26.48 -0.14 -28.43
CA ALA A 102 -27.62 -0.43 -27.56
C ALA A 102 -27.29 -0.34 -26.06
N VAL A 103 -26.02 -0.50 -25.66
CA VAL A 103 -25.57 -0.30 -24.28
C VAL A 103 -25.68 1.18 -23.90
N PHE A 104 -25.13 2.07 -24.73
CA PHE A 104 -24.95 3.48 -24.39
C PHE A 104 -25.95 4.44 -25.06
N GLY A 105 -26.79 3.97 -25.97
CA GLY A 105 -27.86 4.72 -26.65
C GLY A 105 -29.28 4.42 -26.18
N MET A 106 -29.47 3.62 -25.12
CA MET A 106 -30.80 3.14 -24.72
C MET A 106 -31.62 4.14 -23.87
N SER A 107 -32.96 3.98 -23.92
CA SER A 107 -33.88 4.68 -23.03
C SER A 107 -33.82 4.12 -21.60
N TYR A 108 -33.37 4.91 -20.65
CA TYR A 108 -33.34 4.56 -19.23
C TYR A 108 -34.75 4.56 -18.61
N PRO A 109 -35.14 3.52 -17.84
CA PRO A 109 -36.38 3.55 -17.07
C PRO A 109 -36.42 4.71 -16.06
N VAL A 110 -37.63 5.16 -15.70
CA VAL A 110 -37.82 6.25 -14.73
C VAL A 110 -37.79 5.74 -13.29
N ASP A 111 -38.01 4.44 -13.09
CA ASP A 111 -38.14 3.75 -11.82
C ASP A 111 -36.85 3.03 -11.35
N CYS A 112 -35.75 3.19 -12.10
CA CYS A 112 -34.40 2.79 -11.67
C CYS A 112 -33.62 4.05 -11.25
N ALA A 113 -33.02 4.01 -10.06
CA ALA A 113 -32.25 5.13 -9.51
C ALA A 113 -30.81 5.16 -10.03
N TYR A 114 -30.24 3.98 -10.24
CA TYR A 114 -28.87 3.80 -10.73
C TYR A 114 -28.80 2.82 -11.90
N THR A 115 -27.82 3.03 -12.76
CA THR A 115 -27.51 2.20 -13.92
C THR A 115 -26.09 1.66 -13.82
N ILE A 116 -25.91 0.38 -14.14
CA ILE A 116 -24.61 -0.31 -14.18
C ILE A 116 -24.46 -0.87 -15.59
N PHE A 117 -23.25 -0.75 -16.15
CA PHE A 117 -22.86 -1.36 -17.42
C PHE A 117 -21.87 -2.48 -17.14
N LEU A 118 -22.07 -3.65 -17.74
CA LEU A 118 -21.18 -4.82 -17.60
C LEU A 118 -20.81 -5.39 -18.97
N ASP A 119 -19.54 -5.79 -19.14
CA ASP A 119 -19.14 -6.69 -20.22
C ASP A 119 -19.48 -8.12 -19.79
N GLY A 120 -20.58 -8.67 -20.33
CA GLY A 120 -21.02 -10.02 -20.01
C GLY A 120 -20.09 -11.12 -20.54
N THR A 121 -19.10 -10.77 -21.38
CA THR A 121 -18.07 -11.70 -21.88
C THR A 121 -16.85 -11.78 -20.98
N LYS A 122 -16.77 -10.94 -19.94
CA LYS A 122 -15.61 -10.86 -19.02
C LYS A 122 -15.99 -10.74 -17.55
N HIS A 123 -17.03 -9.98 -17.20
CA HIS A 123 -17.28 -9.59 -15.82
C HIS A 123 -18.05 -10.69 -15.06
N HIS A 124 -17.59 -10.97 -13.85
CA HIS A 124 -18.30 -11.70 -12.82
C HIS A 124 -18.42 -10.78 -11.60
N LEU A 125 -19.54 -10.84 -10.88
CA LEU A 125 -19.72 -10.04 -9.67
C LEU A 125 -19.71 -10.95 -8.43
N ALA A 126 -19.30 -10.41 -7.28
CA ALA A 126 -19.55 -11.04 -6.00
C ALA A 126 -21.06 -11.18 -5.75
N GLU A 127 -21.49 -12.22 -5.01
CA GLU A 127 -22.90 -12.56 -4.83
C GLU A 127 -23.74 -11.40 -4.25
N ASP A 128 -23.14 -10.63 -3.37
CA ASP A 128 -23.68 -9.48 -2.64
C ASP A 128 -23.30 -8.12 -3.25
N ALA A 129 -22.63 -8.08 -4.41
CA ALA A 129 -22.08 -6.85 -5.00
C ALA A 129 -23.13 -5.73 -5.19
N LEU A 130 -24.32 -6.05 -5.71
CA LEU A 130 -25.41 -5.06 -5.84
C LEU A 130 -25.99 -4.64 -4.48
N ALA A 131 -25.90 -5.50 -3.47
CA ALA A 131 -26.42 -5.23 -2.13
C ALA A 131 -25.47 -4.29 -1.35
N GLU A 132 -24.16 -4.48 -1.48
CA GLU A 132 -23.16 -3.53 -0.96
C GLU A 132 -23.26 -2.16 -1.64
N LEU A 133 -23.37 -2.12 -2.98
CA LEU A 133 -23.64 -0.87 -3.69
C LEU A 133 -24.94 -0.21 -3.23
N ALA A 134 -26.00 -0.98 -2.94
CA ALA A 134 -27.27 -0.44 -2.49
C ALA A 134 -27.19 0.20 -1.11
N ASP A 135 -26.58 -0.49 -0.13
CA ASP A 135 -26.50 0.02 1.24
C ASP A 135 -25.68 1.32 1.28
N VAL A 136 -24.54 1.39 0.57
CA VAL A 136 -23.72 2.61 0.47
C VAL A 136 -24.48 3.75 -0.23
N LEU A 137 -25.25 3.45 -1.29
CA LEU A 137 -26.06 4.47 -2.00
C LEU A 137 -27.33 4.91 -1.24
N GLU A 138 -27.81 4.11 -0.28
CA GLU A 138 -28.87 4.49 0.66
C GLU A 138 -28.32 5.44 1.74
N GLU A 139 -27.16 5.12 2.32
CA GLU A 139 -26.49 5.95 3.33
C GLU A 139 -25.96 7.27 2.74
N GLN A 140 -25.41 7.21 1.52
CA GLN A 140 -24.80 8.34 0.84
C GLN A 140 -25.29 8.39 -0.62
N PRO A 141 -26.17 9.35 -1.01
CA PRO A 141 -26.69 9.42 -2.37
C PRO A 141 -25.65 10.00 -3.34
N LEU A 142 -24.66 9.20 -3.69
CA LEU A 142 -23.59 9.51 -4.63
C LEU A 142 -24.12 9.59 -6.08
N ASP A 143 -23.41 10.29 -6.96
CA ASP A 143 -23.70 10.33 -8.40
C ASP A 143 -23.06 9.15 -9.13
N MET A 144 -21.89 8.70 -8.66
CA MET A 144 -21.21 7.51 -9.13
C MET A 144 -20.59 6.76 -7.94
N LEU A 145 -20.66 5.44 -7.95
CA LEU A 145 -20.01 4.56 -6.99
C LEU A 145 -19.36 3.39 -7.73
N TYR A 146 -18.08 3.13 -7.48
CA TYR A 146 -17.34 2.01 -8.05
C TYR A 146 -16.68 1.16 -6.96
N SER A 147 -16.28 -0.06 -7.31
CA SER A 147 -15.60 -0.99 -6.39
C SER A 147 -14.17 -1.32 -6.81
N ASP A 148 -13.41 -1.94 -5.91
CA ASP A 148 -12.22 -2.71 -6.25
C ASP A 148 -12.57 -3.91 -7.15
N GLN A 149 -11.55 -4.49 -7.78
CA GLN A 149 -11.68 -5.63 -8.69
C GLN A 149 -10.46 -6.55 -8.62
N ASP A 150 -10.58 -7.75 -9.19
CA ASP A 150 -9.47 -8.68 -9.40
C ASP A 150 -9.63 -9.48 -10.70
N VAL A 151 -8.67 -10.36 -10.98
CA VAL A 151 -8.68 -11.26 -12.14
C VAL A 151 -9.32 -12.59 -11.76
N TRP A 152 -10.22 -13.06 -12.63
CA TRP A 152 -10.80 -14.40 -12.61
C TRP A 152 -10.07 -15.30 -13.62
N GLU A 153 -9.26 -16.21 -13.12
CA GLU A 153 -8.47 -17.13 -13.93
C GLU A 153 -9.35 -18.21 -14.58
N ALA A 154 -8.92 -18.76 -15.72
CA ALA A 154 -9.64 -19.85 -16.41
C ALA A 154 -9.84 -21.14 -15.57
N GLY A 155 -9.15 -21.26 -14.43
CA GLY A 155 -9.34 -22.33 -13.44
C GLY A 155 -10.37 -22.04 -12.34
N GLY A 156 -10.98 -20.86 -12.32
CA GLY A 156 -11.83 -20.37 -11.22
C GLY A 156 -11.06 -19.90 -9.99
N GLU A 157 -9.74 -19.70 -10.12
CA GLU A 157 -8.92 -19.04 -9.10
C GLU A 157 -9.00 -17.52 -9.27
N ARG A 158 -8.88 -16.77 -8.18
CA ARG A 158 -8.83 -15.30 -8.22
C ARG A 158 -7.38 -14.82 -8.01
N SER A 159 -6.97 -13.77 -8.72
CA SER A 159 -5.59 -13.28 -8.71
C SER A 159 -5.50 -11.77 -8.95
N HIS A 160 -4.34 -11.17 -8.72
CA HIS A 160 -4.04 -9.77 -9.06
C HIS A 160 -5.15 -8.75 -8.68
N PRO A 161 -5.48 -8.58 -7.37
CA PRO A 161 -6.36 -7.51 -6.95
C PRO A 161 -5.84 -6.14 -7.37
N PHE A 162 -6.76 -5.29 -7.80
CA PHE A 162 -6.57 -3.87 -7.92
C PHE A 162 -7.33 -3.18 -6.78
N PHE A 163 -6.58 -2.79 -5.76
CA PHE A 163 -7.06 -1.94 -4.69
C PHE A 163 -6.87 -0.48 -5.13
N LYS A 164 -7.98 0.12 -5.55
CA LYS A 164 -8.06 1.40 -6.22
C LYS A 164 -7.97 2.54 -5.19
N PRO A 165 -7.58 3.73 -5.64
CA PRO A 165 -7.78 4.94 -4.85
C PRO A 165 -9.28 5.32 -4.84
N ASP A 166 -9.65 6.21 -3.91
CA ASP A 166 -10.83 7.06 -4.05
C ASP A 166 -10.72 7.93 -5.32
N TRP A 167 -11.78 8.69 -5.65
CA TRP A 167 -11.90 9.36 -6.94
C TRP A 167 -10.66 10.20 -7.29
N SER A 168 -9.98 9.80 -8.38
CA SER A 168 -8.67 10.30 -8.79
C SER A 168 -8.75 10.75 -10.26
N PRO A 169 -9.10 12.03 -10.53
CA PRO A 169 -9.44 12.49 -11.87
C PRO A 169 -8.27 12.46 -12.86
N ASP A 170 -7.04 12.64 -12.40
CA ASP A 170 -5.86 12.59 -13.28
C ASP A 170 -5.42 11.14 -13.52
N THR A 171 -5.46 10.28 -12.49
CA THR A 171 -5.29 8.82 -12.65
C THR A 171 -6.30 8.25 -13.65
N PHE A 172 -7.57 8.65 -13.57
CA PHE A 172 -8.62 8.28 -14.53
C PHE A 172 -8.30 8.76 -15.96
N ARG A 173 -7.70 9.95 -16.12
CA ARG A 173 -7.26 10.43 -17.44
C ARG A 173 -6.06 9.65 -17.97
N SER A 174 -5.22 9.08 -17.12
CA SER A 174 -4.11 8.24 -17.56
C SER A 174 -4.53 6.81 -17.91
N PHE A 175 -5.47 6.19 -17.19
CA PHE A 175 -6.05 4.89 -17.55
C PHE A 175 -7.41 4.62 -16.89
N PHE A 176 -8.24 3.78 -17.50
CA PHE A 176 -9.64 3.56 -17.08
C PHE A 176 -9.81 2.64 -15.86
N TYR A 177 -9.46 3.13 -14.67
CA TYR A 177 -9.45 2.30 -13.44
C TYR A 177 -10.84 2.02 -12.82
N THR A 178 -11.88 2.77 -13.19
CA THR A 178 -13.23 2.67 -12.59
C THR A 178 -14.17 1.71 -13.33
N GLY A 179 -13.71 1.06 -14.41
CA GLY A 179 -14.59 0.50 -15.44
C GLY A 179 -15.34 -0.80 -15.16
N ASN A 180 -14.93 -1.65 -14.22
CA ASN A 180 -15.48 -3.01 -14.20
C ASN A 180 -16.87 -3.09 -13.54
N LEU A 181 -16.99 -2.57 -12.33
CA LEU A 181 -18.26 -2.38 -11.63
C LEU A 181 -18.38 -0.94 -11.15
N ALA A 182 -19.26 -0.19 -11.82
CA ALA A 182 -19.63 1.16 -11.44
C ALA A 182 -21.14 1.39 -11.60
N ALA A 183 -21.76 1.93 -10.57
CA ALA A 183 -23.14 2.39 -10.55
C ALA A 183 -23.19 3.90 -10.80
N TYR A 184 -23.97 4.31 -11.79
CA TYR A 184 -24.14 5.69 -12.25
C TYR A 184 -25.56 6.15 -11.97
N ARG A 185 -25.77 7.35 -11.40
CA ARG A 185 -27.12 7.90 -11.17
C ARG A 185 -27.85 8.00 -12.51
N THR A 186 -28.95 7.26 -12.66
CA THR A 186 -29.66 7.06 -13.94
C THR A 186 -30.14 8.37 -14.57
N GLU A 187 -30.44 9.38 -13.75
CA GLU A 187 -30.80 10.72 -14.23
C GLU A 187 -29.66 11.39 -15.01
N LEU A 188 -28.41 11.31 -14.51
CA LEU A 188 -27.24 11.96 -15.11
C LEU A 188 -26.76 11.24 -16.39
N CYS A 189 -27.04 9.95 -16.51
CA CYS A 189 -26.81 9.15 -17.73
C CYS A 189 -27.61 9.66 -18.94
N ARG A 190 -28.76 10.32 -18.71
CA ARG A 190 -29.67 10.73 -19.79
C ARG A 190 -29.02 11.79 -20.68
N GLY A 191 -29.11 11.60 -21.99
CA GLY A 191 -28.49 12.51 -22.96
C GLY A 191 -26.95 12.50 -22.94
N ILE A 192 -26.33 11.45 -22.41
CA ILE A 192 -24.99 11.03 -22.83
C ILE A 192 -25.18 10.11 -24.03
N SER A 193 -24.43 10.34 -25.10
CA SER A 193 -24.38 9.47 -26.28
C SER A 193 -22.93 9.40 -26.72
N ILE A 194 -22.45 8.19 -27.00
CA ILE A 194 -21.07 7.93 -27.42
C ILE A 194 -21.06 7.11 -28.71
N SER A 195 -19.97 7.22 -29.47
CA SER A 195 -19.70 6.45 -30.67
C SER A 195 -18.22 6.10 -30.68
N CYS A 196 -17.89 4.82 -30.67
CA CYS A 196 -16.59 4.33 -30.19
C CYS A 196 -16.13 3.01 -30.84
N GLY A 197 -16.89 2.46 -31.79
CA GLY A 197 -16.62 1.16 -32.41
C GLY A 197 -17.06 -0.02 -31.53
N ASP A 198 -16.42 -1.15 -31.71
CA ASP A 198 -16.81 -2.46 -31.14
C ASP A 198 -16.08 -2.82 -29.82
N ASP A 199 -15.40 -1.87 -29.19
CA ASP A 199 -14.66 -2.04 -27.92
C ASP A 199 -15.49 -1.53 -26.73
N PHE A 200 -15.95 -2.46 -25.89
CA PHE A 200 -16.81 -2.17 -24.73
C PHE A 200 -16.14 -1.17 -23.77
N ALA A 201 -14.89 -1.39 -23.43
CA ALA A 201 -14.22 -0.67 -22.36
C ALA A 201 -13.70 0.69 -22.84
N ARG A 202 -13.35 0.84 -24.13
CA ARG A 202 -13.22 2.16 -24.77
C ARG A 202 -14.52 2.96 -24.74
N CYS A 203 -15.63 2.32 -25.08
CA CYS A 203 -16.94 2.95 -25.02
C CYS A 203 -17.29 3.38 -23.58
N HIS A 204 -17.10 2.49 -22.61
CA HIS A 204 -17.41 2.74 -21.21
C HIS A 204 -16.51 3.82 -20.59
N TYR A 205 -15.24 3.91 -20.99
CA TYR A 205 -14.39 5.05 -20.64
C TYR A 205 -14.96 6.37 -21.14
N LEU A 206 -15.31 6.45 -22.43
CA LEU A 206 -15.84 7.68 -23.04
C LEU A 206 -17.19 8.08 -22.42
N PHE A 207 -18.05 7.10 -22.09
CA PHE A 207 -19.27 7.34 -21.32
C PHE A 207 -18.94 7.91 -19.94
N THR A 208 -17.99 7.29 -19.21
CA THR A 208 -17.60 7.73 -17.87
C THR A 208 -16.99 9.13 -17.91
N ALA A 209 -16.12 9.43 -18.88
CA ALA A 209 -15.51 10.74 -19.08
C ALA A 209 -16.56 11.84 -19.38
N ALA A 210 -17.63 11.52 -20.10
CA ALA A 210 -18.77 12.41 -20.28
C ALA A 210 -19.69 12.51 -19.05
N PHE A 211 -19.80 11.43 -18.27
CA PHE A 211 -20.60 11.36 -17.04
C PHE A 211 -19.99 12.20 -15.92
N VAL A 212 -18.68 12.09 -15.68
CA VAL A 212 -18.01 12.80 -14.57
C VAL A 212 -17.94 14.31 -14.77
N GLN A 213 -18.19 14.82 -15.98
CA GLN A 213 -18.43 16.26 -16.21
C GLN A 213 -19.77 16.76 -15.62
N ARG A 214 -20.67 15.85 -15.28
CA ARG A 214 -22.02 16.13 -14.74
C ARG A 214 -22.18 15.65 -13.28
N ALA A 215 -21.28 14.78 -12.81
CA ALA A 215 -21.26 14.26 -11.46
C ALA A 215 -20.56 15.23 -10.50
N GLN A 216 -20.99 15.25 -9.24
CA GLN A 216 -20.34 16.02 -8.16
C GLN A 216 -19.89 15.11 -7.02
N LYS A 217 -20.57 13.99 -6.80
CA LYS A 217 -20.29 13.05 -5.70
C LYS A 217 -19.90 11.69 -6.26
N ILE A 218 -18.60 11.41 -6.28
CA ILE A 218 -18.06 10.13 -6.73
C ILE A 218 -17.46 9.44 -5.50
N GLY A 219 -17.91 8.22 -5.22
CA GLY A 219 -17.42 7.41 -4.11
C GLY A 219 -16.86 6.07 -4.57
N HIS A 220 -16.26 5.37 -3.62
CA HIS A 220 -15.52 4.14 -3.82
C HIS A 220 -15.84 3.17 -2.68
N ILE A 221 -16.09 1.90 -2.99
CA ILE A 221 -16.07 0.81 -2.01
C ILE A 221 -14.73 0.07 -2.16
N PRO A 222 -13.83 0.08 -1.14
CA PRO A 222 -12.57 -0.66 -1.14
C PRO A 222 -12.80 -2.16 -0.87
N GLU A 223 -13.71 -2.76 -1.63
CA GLU A 223 -14.11 -4.16 -1.57
C GLU A 223 -14.10 -4.73 -2.98
N VAL A 224 -13.59 -5.96 -3.15
CA VAL A 224 -13.48 -6.61 -4.45
C VAL A 224 -14.84 -7.21 -4.82
N LEU A 225 -15.67 -6.41 -5.48
CA LEU A 225 -17.05 -6.78 -5.86
C LEU A 225 -17.16 -7.23 -7.33
N CYS A 226 -16.07 -7.17 -8.10
CA CYS A 226 -16.03 -7.55 -9.51
C CYS A 226 -14.75 -8.33 -9.84
N HIS A 227 -14.88 -9.34 -10.70
CA HIS A 227 -13.81 -10.23 -11.15
C HIS A 227 -13.82 -10.24 -12.68
N GLU A 228 -12.67 -10.04 -13.34
CA GLU A 228 -12.56 -9.99 -14.81
C GLU A 228 -11.92 -11.26 -15.37
N GLU A 229 -12.57 -11.95 -16.31
CA GLU A 229 -12.05 -13.16 -16.95
C GLU A 229 -10.91 -12.84 -17.93
N GLY A 230 -9.76 -13.49 -17.71
CA GLY A 230 -8.56 -13.40 -18.55
C GLY A 230 -7.52 -12.36 -18.09
N ASP A 231 -6.46 -12.18 -18.88
CA ASP A 231 -5.38 -11.25 -18.56
C ASP A 231 -5.91 -9.80 -18.50
N TYR A 232 -5.79 -9.16 -17.32
CA TYR A 232 -6.16 -7.75 -17.16
C TYR A 232 -5.28 -6.86 -18.04
N GLN A 233 -5.90 -6.18 -19.01
CA GLN A 233 -5.23 -5.23 -19.88
C GLN A 233 -5.76 -3.81 -19.62
N TYR A 234 -4.87 -2.99 -19.05
CA TYR A 234 -5.09 -1.55 -18.89
C TYR A 234 -5.44 -0.92 -20.23
N ILE A 235 -6.49 -0.11 -20.23
CA ILE A 235 -6.75 0.77 -21.35
C ILE A 235 -6.24 2.16 -20.99
N GLU A 236 -5.07 2.46 -21.52
CA GLU A 236 -4.45 3.77 -21.35
C GLU A 236 -5.37 4.86 -21.93
N GLY A 237 -5.58 5.93 -21.17
CA GLY A 237 -6.33 7.10 -21.61
C GLY A 237 -5.70 7.80 -22.82
N SER A 238 -4.40 7.61 -23.01
CA SER A 238 -3.61 8.01 -24.19
C SER A 238 -4.14 7.40 -25.51
N CYS A 239 -4.72 6.20 -25.45
CA CYS A 239 -5.31 5.47 -26.59
C CYS A 239 -6.81 5.78 -26.78
N LEU A 240 -7.42 6.43 -25.79
CA LEU A 240 -8.87 6.64 -25.70
C LEU A 240 -9.29 8.07 -26.01
N LEU A 241 -8.47 9.04 -25.58
CA LEU A 241 -8.58 10.44 -25.94
C LEU A 241 -7.74 10.69 -27.19
N GLU A 242 -8.34 11.22 -28.26
CA GLU A 242 -7.56 11.98 -29.23
C GLU A 242 -6.83 13.09 -28.46
N ARG A 243 -5.56 13.39 -28.80
CA ARG A 243 -4.79 14.49 -28.19
C ARG A 243 -5.36 15.86 -28.60
N THR A 244 -6.55 16.17 -28.10
CA THR A 244 -7.28 17.43 -28.27
C THR A 244 -7.01 18.42 -27.15
N ASP A 245 -6.26 18.01 -26.11
CA ASP A 245 -5.57 18.88 -25.16
C ASP A 245 -4.44 19.62 -25.90
N GLY A 246 -4.82 20.53 -26.82
CA GLY A 246 -3.97 21.19 -27.79
C GLY A 246 -3.06 22.27 -27.18
N VAL A 247 -2.09 21.86 -26.37
CA VAL A 247 -0.97 22.73 -25.98
C VAL A 247 0.02 22.79 -27.14
N ASN A 248 -0.33 23.58 -28.17
CA ASN A 248 0.67 24.12 -29.10
C ASN A 248 1.72 24.88 -28.28
N GLY A 249 2.97 24.39 -28.31
CA GLY A 249 3.99 24.57 -27.27
C GLY A 249 4.07 25.95 -26.60
N GLY A 250 4.07 25.93 -25.26
CA GLY A 250 4.45 27.04 -24.35
C GLY A 250 3.55 28.28 -24.32
N LYS A 251 2.93 28.67 -25.44
CA LYS A 251 2.30 30.00 -25.59
C LYS A 251 0.92 30.17 -24.99
N ALA A 252 0.25 29.09 -24.59
CA ALA A 252 -1.13 29.12 -24.10
C ALA A 252 -1.29 28.90 -22.59
N ALA A 253 -0.23 28.50 -21.87
CA ALA A 253 -0.34 28.02 -20.49
C ALA A 253 -0.32 29.13 -19.43
N GLY A 254 0.47 30.20 -19.64
CA GLY A 254 0.74 31.28 -18.67
C GLY A 254 2.22 31.38 -18.30
N LYS A 255 2.61 32.42 -17.55
CA LYS A 255 4.00 32.64 -17.09
C LYS A 255 4.28 31.86 -15.79
N VAL A 256 5.46 31.27 -15.64
CA VAL A 256 5.89 30.57 -14.42
C VAL A 256 6.94 31.36 -13.65
N SER A 257 6.74 31.55 -12.35
CA SER A 257 7.76 32.08 -11.43
C SER A 257 8.42 30.92 -10.68
N ILE A 258 9.70 30.67 -10.99
CA ILE A 258 10.53 29.64 -10.34
C ILE A 258 11.15 30.26 -9.09
N ILE A 259 10.74 29.77 -7.92
CA ILE A 259 11.15 30.27 -6.61
C ILE A 259 12.14 29.26 -6.02
N ILE A 260 13.38 29.72 -5.81
CA ILE A 260 14.49 28.91 -5.32
C ILE A 260 14.96 29.45 -3.96
N PRO A 261 14.58 28.83 -2.84
CA PRO A 261 15.20 29.05 -1.53
C PRO A 261 16.66 28.56 -1.58
N SER A 262 17.61 29.40 -1.18
CA SER A 262 19.03 29.02 -1.12
C SER A 262 19.75 29.65 0.07
N LYS A 263 20.87 29.05 0.49
CA LYS A 263 21.82 29.63 1.45
C LYS A 263 23.19 28.97 1.33
N ASP A 264 24.25 29.77 1.16
CA ASP A 264 25.66 29.34 1.17
C ASP A 264 26.03 28.21 0.17
N HIS A 265 25.21 27.98 -0.88
CA HIS A 265 25.34 26.86 -1.83
C HIS A 265 25.48 27.29 -3.31
N THR A 266 26.15 28.41 -3.59
CA THR A 266 26.31 28.99 -4.94
C THR A 266 26.71 27.99 -6.05
N THR A 267 27.63 27.07 -5.74
CA THR A 267 28.09 26.05 -6.69
C THR A 267 27.02 25.02 -7.04
N ILE A 268 26.14 24.69 -6.10
CA ILE A 268 25.03 23.75 -6.31
C ILE A 268 23.91 24.47 -7.07
N LEU A 269 23.54 25.68 -6.62
CA LEU A 269 22.56 26.54 -7.31
C LEU A 269 22.96 26.79 -8.77
N ARG A 270 24.25 26.98 -9.07
CA ARG A 270 24.74 27.12 -10.45
C ARG A 270 24.38 25.91 -11.30
N ARG A 271 24.61 24.69 -10.80
CA ARG A 271 24.26 23.45 -11.51
C ARG A 271 22.76 23.32 -11.73
N CYS A 272 21.95 23.70 -10.73
CA CYS A 272 20.50 23.81 -10.87
C CYS A 272 20.13 24.74 -12.03
N LEU A 273 20.56 26.01 -11.98
CA LEU A 273 20.29 27.02 -13.01
C LEU A 273 20.76 26.60 -14.41
N ASP A 274 21.97 26.02 -14.52
CA ASP A 274 22.50 25.50 -15.78
C ASP A 274 21.59 24.41 -16.36
N SER A 275 21.11 23.46 -15.53
CA SER A 275 20.18 22.41 -15.96
C SER A 275 18.81 22.97 -16.39
N LEU A 276 18.28 23.98 -15.68
CA LEU A 276 17.00 24.61 -16.00
C LEU A 276 17.08 25.32 -17.37
N VAL A 277 18.17 26.03 -17.64
CA VAL A 277 18.41 26.69 -18.94
C VAL A 277 18.67 25.67 -20.05
N GLN A 278 19.42 24.60 -19.78
CA GLN A 278 19.72 23.56 -20.75
C GLN A 278 18.46 22.81 -21.21
N TYR A 279 17.64 22.32 -20.27
CA TYR A 279 16.47 21.48 -20.56
C TYR A 279 15.13 22.24 -20.65
N GLY A 280 15.13 23.55 -20.37
CA GLY A 280 13.99 24.44 -20.61
C GLY A 280 13.82 24.88 -22.07
N GLY A 281 14.80 24.62 -22.92
CA GLY A 281 14.79 24.95 -24.34
C GLY A 281 14.92 26.46 -24.65
N SER A 282 14.99 26.78 -25.94
CA SER A 282 15.35 28.14 -26.41
C SER A 282 14.32 29.25 -26.11
N SER A 283 13.12 28.89 -25.65
CA SER A 283 12.07 29.84 -25.29
C SER A 283 11.88 30.04 -23.78
N PHE A 284 12.58 29.27 -22.93
CA PHE A 284 12.38 29.22 -21.47
C PHE A 284 12.22 30.61 -20.83
N SER A 285 13.21 31.48 -21.02
CA SER A 285 13.25 32.84 -20.46
C SER A 285 12.18 33.81 -21.00
N GLN A 286 11.39 33.41 -22.00
CA GLN A 286 10.26 34.21 -22.50
C GLN A 286 8.98 33.99 -21.68
N TRP A 287 8.87 32.84 -20.99
CA TRP A 287 7.68 32.45 -20.22
C TRP A 287 7.98 32.01 -18.79
N THR A 288 9.25 31.94 -18.40
CA THR A 288 9.68 31.80 -16.99
C THR A 288 10.30 33.10 -16.44
N GLU A 289 10.27 33.24 -15.13
CA GLU A 289 11.17 34.10 -14.37
C GLU A 289 11.73 33.32 -13.19
N ILE A 290 12.97 33.61 -12.79
CA ILE A 290 13.63 32.94 -11.67
C ILE A 290 13.76 33.94 -10.52
N ILE A 291 13.46 33.50 -9.30
CA ILE A 291 13.51 34.28 -8.07
C ILE A 291 14.30 33.48 -7.03
N VAL A 292 15.51 33.94 -6.71
CA VAL A 292 16.36 33.31 -5.69
C VAL A 292 16.17 34.05 -4.37
N VAL A 293 15.73 33.33 -3.34
CA VAL A 293 15.52 33.84 -1.99
C VAL A 293 16.66 33.35 -1.11
N ASP A 294 17.58 34.24 -0.78
CA ASP A 294 18.75 33.97 0.04
C ASP A 294 18.52 34.37 1.50
N ASN A 295 18.53 33.36 2.36
CA ASN A 295 18.34 33.56 3.79
C ASN A 295 19.66 33.83 4.53
N GLY A 296 20.32 34.92 4.15
CA GLY A 296 21.52 35.41 4.84
C GLY A 296 22.76 34.54 4.64
N SER A 297 23.10 34.23 3.40
CA SER A 297 24.42 33.70 3.02
C SER A 297 25.56 34.63 3.45
N ARG A 298 26.76 34.05 3.59
CA ARG A 298 28.00 34.79 3.91
C ARG A 298 28.34 35.81 2.82
N GLU A 299 29.05 36.88 3.18
CA GLU A 299 29.33 38.02 2.29
C GLU A 299 30.11 37.66 1.00
N GLU A 300 30.84 36.53 0.99
CA GLU A 300 31.49 35.98 -0.20
C GLU A 300 30.51 35.27 -1.13
N GLU A 301 29.68 34.39 -0.60
CA GLU A 301 28.61 33.68 -1.33
C GLU A 301 27.58 34.67 -1.89
N LYS A 302 27.17 35.65 -1.09
CA LYS A 302 26.27 36.74 -1.51
C LYS A 302 26.78 37.47 -2.76
N LYS A 303 28.06 37.82 -2.82
CA LYS A 303 28.66 38.47 -4.00
C LYS A 303 28.64 37.57 -5.24
N GLN A 304 28.80 36.27 -5.05
CA GLN A 304 28.66 35.31 -6.15
C GLN A 304 27.19 35.17 -6.60
N LEU A 305 26.23 35.21 -5.67
CA LEU A 305 24.79 35.24 -5.99
C LEU A 305 24.40 36.53 -6.73
N GLU A 306 24.93 37.69 -6.34
CA GLU A 306 24.75 38.97 -7.06
C GLU A 306 25.28 38.88 -8.50
N GLN A 307 26.48 38.33 -8.71
CA GLN A 307 27.05 38.10 -10.05
C GLN A 307 26.25 37.07 -10.87
N MET A 308 25.71 36.03 -10.22
CA MET A 308 24.84 35.05 -10.87
C MET A 308 23.48 35.66 -11.23
N ALA A 309 22.93 36.58 -10.43
CA ALA A 309 21.70 37.29 -10.74
C ALA A 309 21.82 38.07 -12.05
N GLU A 310 22.95 38.78 -12.25
CA GLU A 310 23.27 39.45 -13.51
C GLU A 310 23.46 38.47 -14.68
N SER A 311 24.13 37.34 -14.44
CA SER A 311 24.50 36.36 -15.48
C SER A 311 23.31 35.55 -16.01
N TYR A 312 22.41 35.11 -15.12
CA TYR A 312 21.23 34.29 -15.45
C TYR A 312 19.94 35.13 -15.56
N GLY A 313 19.97 36.41 -15.18
CA GLY A 313 18.81 37.30 -15.22
C GLY A 313 17.75 37.02 -14.15
N PHE A 314 18.11 36.42 -13.02
CA PHE A 314 17.17 36.11 -11.94
C PHE A 314 16.98 37.28 -10.97
N ARG A 315 15.79 37.35 -10.35
CA ARG A 315 15.50 38.28 -9.26
C ARG A 315 16.11 37.76 -7.96
N TYR A 316 17.10 38.48 -7.43
CA TYR A 316 17.73 38.15 -6.15
C TYR A 316 17.00 38.84 -4.98
N ILE A 317 16.74 38.11 -3.90
CA ILE A 317 16.15 38.62 -2.65
C ILE A 317 17.01 38.17 -1.48
N TYR A 318 17.71 39.11 -0.84
CA TYR A 318 18.49 38.87 0.37
C TYR A 318 17.65 39.19 1.61
N ASP A 319 17.31 38.17 2.40
CA ASP A 319 16.43 38.27 3.59
C ASP A 319 17.08 37.54 4.78
N PRO A 320 18.05 38.16 5.49
CA PRO A 320 18.81 37.51 6.54
C PRO A 320 17.99 37.36 7.83
N LYS A 321 17.36 36.20 8.02
CA LYS A 321 16.50 35.88 9.17
C LYS A 321 16.78 34.46 9.74
N PRO A 322 16.17 34.05 10.86
CA PRO A 322 16.22 32.66 11.30
C PRO A 322 15.71 31.71 10.21
N PHE A 323 16.30 30.51 10.07
CA PHE A 323 15.90 29.58 9.02
C PHE A 323 14.45 29.15 9.16
N ASN A 324 13.70 29.31 8.07
CA ASN A 324 12.31 28.88 7.91
C ASN A 324 12.03 28.73 6.41
N PHE A 325 11.83 27.49 5.95
CA PHE A 325 11.67 27.18 4.53
C PHE A 325 10.37 27.79 3.97
N SER A 326 9.23 27.59 4.65
CA SER A 326 7.94 28.18 4.32
C SER A 326 8.03 29.70 4.14
N ALA A 327 8.71 30.40 5.05
CA ALA A 327 8.87 31.85 5.01
C ALA A 327 9.81 32.35 3.89
N MET A 328 10.70 31.50 3.36
CA MET A 328 11.48 31.80 2.16
C MET A 328 10.62 31.64 0.91
N CYS A 329 9.90 30.52 0.79
CA CYS A 329 8.96 30.24 -0.29
C CYS A 329 7.87 31.33 -0.38
N ASN A 330 7.23 31.69 0.74
CA ASN A 330 6.24 32.76 0.81
C ASN A 330 6.80 34.13 0.38
N THR A 331 8.08 34.42 0.68
CA THR A 331 8.74 35.67 0.23
C THR A 331 8.95 35.67 -1.28
N GLY A 332 9.34 34.54 -1.87
CA GLY A 332 9.41 34.38 -3.33
C GLY A 332 8.03 34.49 -3.99
N ALA A 333 7.00 33.87 -3.42
CA ALA A 333 5.63 33.90 -3.91
C ALA A 333 5.03 35.32 -3.94
N ARG A 334 5.30 36.13 -2.89
CA ARG A 334 4.93 37.55 -2.86
C ARG A 334 5.68 38.40 -3.91
N ALA A 335 6.87 37.97 -4.32
CA ALA A 335 7.68 38.64 -5.34
C ALA A 335 7.38 38.17 -6.78
N ALA A 336 6.67 37.05 -6.94
CA ALA A 336 6.32 36.44 -8.22
C ALA A 336 5.29 37.25 -9.03
N GLY A 337 5.57 37.45 -10.31
CA GLY A 337 4.67 38.05 -11.31
C GLY A 337 4.06 37.06 -12.30
N GLY A 338 4.35 35.76 -12.17
CA GLY A 338 3.77 34.69 -13.00
C GLY A 338 2.38 34.23 -12.54
N ASP A 339 1.69 33.53 -13.44
CA ASP A 339 0.39 32.90 -13.22
C ASP A 339 0.52 31.58 -12.41
N TYR A 340 1.71 30.96 -12.45
CA TYR A 340 2.06 29.75 -11.70
C TYR A 340 3.32 29.99 -10.88
N LEU A 341 3.39 29.33 -9.73
CA LEU A 341 4.55 29.28 -8.85
C LEU A 341 5.15 27.88 -8.93
N LEU A 342 6.44 27.78 -9.24
CA LEU A 342 7.22 26.55 -9.09
C LEU A 342 8.15 26.74 -7.89
N PHE A 343 7.92 26.00 -6.81
CA PHE A 343 8.87 25.87 -5.71
C PHE A 343 9.89 24.78 -6.06
N LEU A 344 11.16 25.11 -5.94
CA LEU A 344 12.27 24.26 -6.37
C LEU A 344 13.43 24.41 -5.39
N ASN A 345 14.01 23.30 -4.91
CA ASN A 345 15.23 23.39 -4.11
C ASN A 345 16.43 23.82 -4.98
N ASP A 346 17.45 24.42 -4.34
CA ASP A 346 18.68 24.86 -5.02
C ASP A 346 19.59 23.70 -5.48
N ASP A 347 19.28 22.47 -5.06
CA ASP A 347 20.00 21.23 -5.33
C ASP A 347 19.25 20.25 -6.27
N ILE A 348 18.38 20.79 -7.11
CA ILE A 348 17.66 20.05 -8.18
C ILE A 348 18.38 20.17 -9.53
N GLU A 349 18.40 19.11 -10.32
CA GLU A 349 18.84 19.15 -11.73
C GLU A 349 17.78 18.54 -12.66
N ALA A 350 17.34 19.29 -13.68
CA ALA A 350 16.49 18.75 -14.75
C ALA A 350 17.24 17.70 -15.58
N MET A 351 16.54 16.67 -16.09
CA MET A 351 17.16 15.55 -16.83
C MET A 351 16.86 15.53 -18.33
N GLU A 352 15.73 16.11 -18.75
CA GLU A 352 15.21 15.94 -20.11
C GLU A 352 14.36 17.15 -20.54
N ASP A 353 14.40 17.48 -21.83
CA ASP A 353 13.72 18.64 -22.40
C ASP A 353 12.21 18.64 -22.12
N GLY A 354 11.64 19.81 -21.85
CA GLY A 354 10.19 20.01 -21.75
C GLY A 354 9.54 19.53 -20.45
N TRP A 355 10.33 19.21 -19.41
CA TRP A 355 9.84 18.69 -18.13
C TRP A 355 8.83 19.64 -17.45
N LEU A 356 9.04 20.96 -17.53
CA LEU A 356 8.18 21.96 -16.90
C LEU A 356 6.86 22.15 -17.69
N GLU A 357 6.93 22.09 -19.02
CA GLU A 357 5.75 22.09 -19.88
C GLU A 357 4.86 20.89 -19.59
N ARG A 358 5.43 19.72 -19.33
CA ARG A 358 4.67 18.52 -18.92
C ARG A 358 3.95 18.72 -17.58
N MET A 359 4.58 19.35 -16.61
CA MET A 359 3.92 19.74 -15.36
C MET A 359 2.81 20.79 -15.59
N LEU A 360 3.00 21.76 -16.49
CA LEU A 360 2.01 22.78 -16.82
C LEU A 360 0.74 22.21 -17.48
N VAL A 361 0.85 21.17 -18.32
CA VAL A 361 -0.30 20.48 -18.92
C VAL A 361 -1.24 19.88 -17.86
N LEU A 362 -0.70 19.53 -16.69
CA LEU A 362 -1.49 19.12 -15.52
C LEU A 362 -1.97 20.35 -14.74
N ALA A 363 -1.09 21.31 -14.44
CA ALA A 363 -1.40 22.46 -13.58
C ALA A 363 -2.47 23.42 -14.15
N VAL A 364 -2.71 23.44 -15.46
CA VAL A 364 -3.79 24.23 -16.08
C VAL A 364 -5.19 23.68 -15.76
N ARG A 365 -5.31 22.42 -15.31
CA ARG A 365 -6.60 21.77 -15.03
C ARG A 365 -7.24 22.37 -13.76
N PRO A 366 -8.51 22.83 -13.79
CA PRO A 366 -9.12 23.54 -12.65
C PRO A 366 -9.14 22.77 -11.33
N HIS A 367 -9.24 21.44 -11.37
CA HIS A 367 -9.28 20.58 -10.17
C HIS A 367 -7.90 20.28 -9.59
N VAL A 368 -6.80 20.52 -10.32
CA VAL A 368 -5.43 20.24 -9.82
C VAL A 368 -5.03 21.32 -8.82
N GLY A 369 -4.52 20.91 -7.66
CA GLY A 369 -3.96 21.77 -6.62
C GLY A 369 -2.46 21.96 -6.84
N ALA A 370 -1.68 20.92 -6.58
CA ALA A 370 -0.24 20.88 -6.80
C ALA A 370 0.17 19.79 -7.81
N VAL A 371 1.22 20.09 -8.60
CA VAL A 371 1.89 19.12 -9.48
C VAL A 371 3.30 18.87 -8.98
N GLY A 372 3.61 17.63 -8.63
CA GLY A 372 4.96 17.17 -8.30
C GLY A 372 5.66 16.55 -9.51
N ALA A 373 6.99 16.53 -9.48
CA ALA A 373 7.81 15.82 -10.46
C ALA A 373 8.39 14.52 -9.89
N LYS A 374 8.71 13.54 -10.73
CA LYS A 374 9.49 12.36 -10.31
C LYS A 374 10.93 12.76 -10.01
N LEU A 375 11.39 12.48 -8.80
CA LEU A 375 12.76 12.77 -8.37
C LEU A 375 13.57 11.50 -8.20
N TYR A 376 14.80 11.51 -8.73
CA TYR A 376 15.79 10.44 -8.57
C TYR A 376 16.95 10.87 -7.67
N TYR A 377 17.54 9.90 -6.97
CA TYR A 377 18.85 10.08 -6.36
C TYR A 377 19.94 10.26 -7.44
N PRO A 378 20.98 11.08 -7.18
CA PRO A 378 22.04 11.31 -8.15
C PRO A 378 22.80 10.03 -8.54
N GLY A 379 23.14 9.91 -9.83
CA GLY A 379 24.02 8.84 -10.33
C GLY A 379 23.33 7.52 -10.68
N GLY A 380 21.99 7.46 -10.73
CA GLY A 380 21.25 6.25 -11.11
C GLY A 380 19.78 6.51 -11.43
N ARG A 381 18.95 5.47 -11.44
CA ARG A 381 17.48 5.56 -11.59
C ARG A 381 16.73 5.19 -10.30
N LYS A 382 17.40 5.30 -9.15
CA LYS A 382 16.79 5.12 -7.83
C LYS A 382 15.82 6.25 -7.53
N LEU A 383 14.58 5.90 -7.24
CA LEU A 383 13.54 6.87 -6.87
C LEU A 383 13.81 7.47 -5.48
N GLN A 384 13.54 8.76 -5.37
CA GLN A 384 13.52 9.51 -4.10
C GLN A 384 12.17 10.17 -3.87
N HIS A 385 11.47 10.60 -4.93
CA HIS A 385 10.08 11.03 -4.82
C HIS A 385 9.23 10.44 -5.94
N MET A 386 8.20 9.72 -5.53
CA MET A 386 7.16 9.14 -6.37
C MET A 386 5.81 9.31 -5.64
N GLY A 387 5.52 10.55 -5.24
CA GLY A 387 4.37 10.91 -4.42
C GLY A 387 4.65 10.74 -2.93
N VAL A 388 3.83 11.38 -2.10
CA VAL A 388 3.75 11.18 -0.66
C VAL A 388 2.36 10.69 -0.31
N ILE A 389 2.33 9.64 0.50
CA ILE A 389 1.11 9.05 1.08
C ILE A 389 1.13 9.19 2.61
N ASN A 390 -0.04 9.11 3.24
CA ASN A 390 -0.17 9.20 4.69
C ASN A 390 -0.62 7.89 5.35
N LEU A 391 0.34 7.24 6.02
CA LEU A 391 0.19 5.91 6.60
C LEU A 391 0.16 5.96 8.14
N ASP A 392 0.11 4.80 8.80
CA ASP A 392 0.03 4.73 10.28
C ASP A 392 1.27 5.32 10.97
N ILE A 393 2.41 5.26 10.27
CA ILE A 393 3.70 5.87 10.64
C ILE A 393 3.78 7.37 10.31
N GLY A 394 2.81 7.91 9.57
CA GLY A 394 2.73 9.28 9.09
C GLY A 394 3.05 9.46 7.59
N PRO A 395 3.20 10.72 7.15
CA PRO A 395 3.48 11.02 5.75
C PRO A 395 4.85 10.51 5.32
N GLY A 396 4.91 9.82 4.18
CA GLY A 396 6.15 9.24 3.65
C GLY A 396 6.18 9.16 2.12
N HIS A 397 7.39 9.24 1.55
CA HIS A 397 7.62 9.12 0.11
C HIS A 397 7.44 7.66 -0.35
N CYS A 398 6.77 7.45 -1.48
CA CYS A 398 6.59 6.10 -2.03
C CYS A 398 7.85 5.60 -2.77
N PHE A 399 8.03 4.27 -2.77
CA PHE A 399 9.06 3.55 -3.53
C PHE A 399 10.52 4.04 -3.33
N LEU A 400 10.84 4.57 -2.14
CA LEU A 400 12.14 5.13 -1.83
C LEU A 400 13.29 4.12 -2.11
N GLU A 401 14.38 4.61 -2.71
CA GLU A 401 15.56 3.84 -3.12
C GLU A 401 15.35 2.73 -4.16
N LYS A 402 14.11 2.43 -4.59
CA LYS A 402 13.84 1.44 -5.65
C LYS A 402 14.35 1.92 -7.01
N GLU A 403 14.96 1.02 -7.78
CA GLU A 403 15.33 1.27 -9.17
C GLU A 403 14.08 1.33 -10.05
N ASP A 404 13.86 2.43 -10.77
CA ASP A 404 12.71 2.65 -11.68
C ASP A 404 12.76 1.73 -12.90
N THR A 405 12.34 0.48 -12.68
CA THR A 405 12.42 -0.66 -13.59
C THR A 405 11.12 -1.49 -13.48
N GLY A 406 10.66 -2.09 -14.57
CA GLY A 406 9.38 -2.82 -14.58
C GLY A 406 8.17 -1.91 -14.35
N ASP A 407 7.06 -2.49 -13.89
CA ASP A 407 5.83 -1.77 -13.55
C ASP A 407 5.59 -1.80 -12.04
N PHE A 408 5.34 -0.64 -11.43
CA PHE A 408 5.07 -0.53 -9.99
C PHE A 408 3.58 -0.32 -9.76
N TYR A 409 2.91 -1.34 -9.22
CA TYR A 409 1.53 -1.33 -8.74
C TYR A 409 0.57 -0.48 -9.59
N TYR A 410 0.13 -1.07 -10.71
CA TYR A 410 -0.78 -0.44 -11.68
C TYR A 410 -0.15 0.79 -12.35
N GLY A 411 1.13 0.72 -12.69
CA GLY A 411 1.86 1.77 -13.41
C GLY A 411 2.06 3.09 -12.68
N ARG A 412 2.20 3.08 -11.34
CA ARG A 412 2.53 4.29 -10.55
C ARG A 412 3.83 4.96 -10.95
N ASN A 413 4.80 4.22 -11.49
CA ASN A 413 6.04 4.77 -12.06
C ASN A 413 5.97 5.05 -13.59
N ARG A 414 4.78 4.92 -14.20
CA ARG A 414 4.55 5.05 -15.65
C ARG A 414 3.51 6.13 -15.98
N TYR A 415 2.39 6.16 -15.26
CA TYR A 415 1.24 7.02 -15.49
C TYR A 415 1.19 8.18 -14.49
N ASP A 416 0.51 9.28 -14.84
CA ASP A 416 0.27 10.35 -13.87
C ASP A 416 -0.75 9.86 -12.84
N TYR A 417 -0.47 10.11 -11.57
CA TYR A 417 -1.25 9.59 -10.45
C TYR A 417 -1.58 10.70 -9.46
N ASN A 418 -2.81 10.71 -8.96
CA ASN A 418 -3.16 11.51 -7.81
C ASN A 418 -2.58 10.90 -6.52
N TYR A 419 -2.04 11.78 -5.67
CA TYR A 419 -1.43 11.46 -4.38
C TYR A 419 -1.94 12.46 -3.34
N LEU A 420 -1.87 12.12 -2.05
CA LEU A 420 -2.31 13.06 -1.01
C LEU A 420 -1.35 14.25 -0.92
N ALA A 421 -0.04 14.03 -1.10
CA ALA A 421 0.95 15.10 -1.19
C ALA A 421 2.04 14.88 -2.25
N VAL A 422 2.68 15.98 -2.63
CA VAL A 422 3.88 16.05 -3.47
C VAL A 422 4.89 16.98 -2.79
N THR A 423 6.19 16.78 -3.04
CA THR A 423 7.23 17.51 -2.27
C THR A 423 7.57 18.89 -2.85
N ALA A 424 7.82 19.88 -1.99
CA ALA A 424 8.28 21.21 -2.38
C ALA A 424 9.72 21.25 -2.93
N ALA A 425 10.43 20.12 -2.97
CA ALA A 425 11.68 20.02 -3.73
C ALA A 425 11.44 20.28 -5.24
N CYS A 426 10.25 19.95 -5.78
CA CYS A 426 9.77 20.41 -7.08
C CYS A 426 8.23 20.37 -7.12
N LEU A 427 7.58 21.51 -6.81
CA LEU A 427 6.13 21.65 -6.69
C LEU A 427 5.62 22.85 -7.51
N LEU A 428 4.80 22.57 -8.53
CA LEU A 428 4.14 23.58 -9.37
C LEU A 428 2.68 23.78 -8.94
N VAL A 429 2.24 25.02 -8.79
CA VAL A 429 0.86 25.38 -8.38
C VAL A 429 0.40 26.66 -9.07
N ARG A 430 -0.90 26.78 -9.37
CA ARG A 430 -1.50 28.04 -9.86
C ARG A 430 -1.42 29.10 -8.76
N LYS A 431 -0.90 30.29 -9.06
CA LYS A 431 -0.71 31.36 -8.07
C LYS A 431 -2.00 31.71 -7.30
N PRO A 432 -3.19 31.85 -7.93
CA PRO A 432 -4.43 32.11 -7.20
C PRO A 432 -4.82 31.01 -6.21
N VAL A 433 -4.46 29.75 -6.48
CA VAL A 433 -4.73 28.61 -5.59
C VAL A 433 -3.78 28.65 -4.38
N TYR A 434 -2.50 28.96 -4.60
CA TYR A 434 -1.54 29.16 -3.52
C TYR A 434 -1.96 30.31 -2.58
N GLU A 435 -2.41 31.42 -3.15
CA GLU A 435 -2.93 32.58 -2.41
C GLU A 435 -4.24 32.25 -1.67
N GLN A 436 -5.14 31.45 -2.26
CA GLN A 436 -6.38 30.98 -1.62
C GLN A 436 -6.09 30.15 -0.35
N MET A 437 -5.05 29.31 -0.36
CA MET A 437 -4.65 28.50 0.82
C MET A 437 -3.85 29.30 1.87
N GLY A 438 -3.45 30.54 1.57
CA GLY A 438 -2.61 31.37 2.44
C GLY A 438 -1.10 31.11 2.32
N GLY A 439 -0.67 30.28 1.36
CA GLY A 439 0.73 29.86 1.18
C GLY A 439 1.17 28.73 2.11
N PHE A 440 2.49 28.55 2.25
CA PHE A 440 3.04 27.56 3.18
C PHE A 440 2.95 28.05 4.63
N ASP A 441 2.57 27.17 5.55
CA ASP A 441 2.49 27.50 6.98
C ASP A 441 3.89 27.79 7.56
N GLU A 442 4.12 29.02 8.02
CA GLU A 442 5.40 29.46 8.58
C GLU A 442 5.67 28.87 9.98
N ASN A 443 4.72 28.14 10.59
CA ASN A 443 4.99 27.33 11.80
C ASN A 443 5.71 26.00 11.48
N LEU A 444 5.61 25.50 10.24
CA LEU A 444 6.27 24.28 9.77
C LEU A 444 7.65 24.61 9.18
N VAL A 445 8.59 24.91 10.07
CA VAL A 445 9.88 25.54 9.78
C VAL A 445 10.76 24.72 8.84
N VAL A 446 10.75 23.38 8.97
CA VAL A 446 11.64 22.49 8.20
C VAL A 446 10.92 21.29 7.59
N GLY A 447 10.13 20.55 8.37
CA GLY A 447 9.40 19.37 7.90
C GLY A 447 7.93 19.68 7.61
N TYR A 448 7.30 18.82 6.80
CA TYR A 448 5.85 18.75 6.55
C TYR A 448 5.15 20.00 5.98
N ASN A 449 5.84 21.10 5.70
CA ASN A 449 5.25 22.30 5.08
C ASN A 449 4.62 22.03 3.70
N ASP A 450 5.24 21.17 2.89
CA ASP A 450 4.71 20.72 1.60
C ASP A 450 3.52 19.76 1.76
N VAL A 451 3.60 18.86 2.74
CA VAL A 451 2.50 17.96 3.12
C VAL A 451 1.28 18.73 3.61
N ASP A 452 1.45 19.70 4.50
CA ASP A 452 0.42 20.59 5.05
C ASP A 452 -0.30 21.40 3.97
N PHE A 453 0.45 21.98 3.04
CA PHE A 453 -0.12 22.68 1.90
C PHE A 453 -0.91 21.73 0.99
N CYS A 454 -0.38 20.53 0.73
CA CYS A 454 -1.09 19.51 -0.05
C CYS A 454 -2.36 18.97 0.65
N PHE A 455 -2.33 18.81 1.98
CA PHE A 455 -3.50 18.42 2.77
C PHE A 455 -4.56 19.52 2.74
N SER A 456 -4.15 20.78 2.91
CA SER A 456 -5.03 21.96 2.78
C SER A 456 -5.69 22.03 1.41
N LEU A 457 -4.94 21.76 0.33
CA LEU A 457 -5.48 21.65 -1.03
C LEU A 457 -6.54 20.55 -1.15
N TYR A 458 -6.25 19.35 -0.64
CA TYR A 458 -7.17 18.22 -0.68
C TYR A 458 -8.48 18.49 0.08
N GLU A 459 -8.40 19.02 1.30
CA GLU A 459 -9.57 19.38 2.10
C GLU A 459 -10.41 20.52 1.48
N ASN A 460 -9.81 21.32 0.59
CA ASN A 460 -10.51 22.33 -0.22
C ASN A 460 -11.01 21.81 -1.59
N GLY A 461 -10.93 20.50 -1.84
CA GLY A 461 -11.46 19.86 -3.06
C GLY A 461 -10.53 19.90 -4.27
N TYR A 462 -9.26 20.24 -4.10
CA TYR A 462 -8.24 20.12 -5.13
C TYR A 462 -7.54 18.76 -5.08
N TYR A 463 -6.94 18.36 -6.20
CA TYR A 463 -6.19 17.11 -6.32
C TYR A 463 -4.71 17.38 -6.57
N ASN A 464 -3.84 16.74 -5.78
CA ASN A 464 -2.41 16.78 -6.02
C ASN A 464 -2.06 15.63 -6.99
N VAL A 465 -1.14 15.86 -7.92
CA VAL A 465 -0.78 14.90 -8.97
C VAL A 465 0.73 14.85 -9.15
N LEU A 466 1.29 13.65 -9.32
CA LEU A 466 2.68 13.51 -9.75
C LEU A 466 2.75 13.30 -11.26
N CYS A 467 3.54 14.14 -11.92
CA CYS A 467 3.88 14.04 -13.33
C CYS A 467 5.02 13.04 -13.53
N ASN A 468 4.71 11.85 -14.05
CA ASN A 468 5.69 10.75 -14.20
C ASN A 468 6.69 10.99 -15.35
N GLU A 469 6.33 11.90 -16.27
CA GLU A 469 7.17 12.38 -17.36
C GLU A 469 8.02 13.61 -17.00
N ALA A 470 7.81 14.26 -15.84
CA ALA A 470 8.70 15.31 -15.35
C ALA A 470 9.79 14.66 -14.48
N ARG A 471 11.03 14.61 -14.98
CA ARG A 471 12.13 13.83 -14.37
C ARG A 471 13.31 14.72 -14.00
N LEU A 472 13.68 14.69 -12.72
CA LEU A 472 14.77 15.49 -12.18
C LEU A 472 15.61 14.67 -11.19
N TYR A 473 16.88 15.05 -11.01
CA TYR A 473 17.69 14.63 -9.87
C TYR A 473 17.52 15.61 -8.71
N HIS A 474 17.66 15.13 -7.48
CA HIS A 474 17.65 15.96 -6.27
C HIS A 474 18.82 15.52 -5.37
N HIS A 475 19.75 16.43 -5.13
CA HIS A 475 21.05 16.13 -4.49
C HIS A 475 21.03 16.20 -2.95
N GLU A 476 19.85 16.01 -2.32
CA GLU A 476 19.49 16.15 -0.89
C GLU A 476 20.62 15.97 0.15
N SER A 477 21.50 14.99 -0.02
CA SER A 477 22.65 14.76 0.87
C SER A 477 23.65 15.93 0.92
N LEU A 478 23.67 16.81 -0.08
CA LEU A 478 24.52 18.01 -0.15
C LEU A 478 23.95 19.18 0.66
N SER A 479 22.63 19.37 0.68
CA SER A 479 21.96 20.50 1.33
C SER A 479 21.59 20.23 2.80
N ARG A 480 21.23 18.98 3.16
CA ARG A 480 20.83 18.59 4.53
C ARG A 480 21.95 17.99 5.39
N GLY A 481 22.93 17.34 4.75
CA GLY A 481 24.00 16.59 5.43
C GLY A 481 23.55 15.23 5.99
N TYR A 482 24.51 14.35 6.32
CA TYR A 482 24.23 13.02 6.87
C TYR A 482 23.67 13.10 8.30
N ASP A 483 22.38 12.81 8.46
CA ASP A 483 21.59 13.26 9.61
C ASP A 483 21.14 12.18 10.63
N LYS A 484 21.67 10.95 10.51
CA LYS A 484 21.34 9.87 11.47
C LYS A 484 21.98 10.15 12.85
N GLY A 485 21.13 10.45 13.84
CA GLY A 485 21.49 10.52 15.27
C GLY A 485 21.29 11.85 15.99
N ASN A 486 20.70 12.88 15.36
CA ASN A 486 20.45 14.16 16.00
C ASN A 486 19.08 14.22 16.71
N ILE A 487 19.07 13.96 18.01
CA ILE A 487 17.88 13.96 18.90
C ILE A 487 17.05 15.27 18.75
N GLY A 488 17.70 16.41 18.53
CA GLY A 488 17.00 17.69 18.35
C GLY A 488 16.21 17.79 17.04
N LYS A 489 16.69 17.17 15.96
CA LYS A 489 15.99 17.12 14.66
C LYS A 489 14.81 16.15 14.72
N GLU A 490 15.00 14.98 15.31
CA GLU A 490 13.94 13.98 15.50
C GLU A 490 12.80 14.52 16.38
N LYS A 491 13.12 15.15 17.52
CA LYS A 491 12.12 15.80 18.37
C LYS A 491 11.31 16.86 17.62
N ARG A 492 11.97 17.73 16.84
CA ARG A 492 11.27 18.76 16.05
C ARG A 492 10.34 18.13 15.00
N LEU A 493 10.77 17.08 14.29
CA LEU A 493 9.92 16.39 13.33
C LEU A 493 8.67 15.76 14.00
N LEU A 494 8.80 15.25 15.22
CA LEU A 494 7.65 14.75 15.99
C LEU A 494 6.70 15.89 16.41
N GLU A 495 7.22 17.06 16.78
CA GLU A 495 6.43 18.26 17.11
C GLU A 495 5.73 18.85 15.87
N GLU A 496 6.44 18.99 14.73
CA GLU A 496 5.88 19.43 13.44
C GLU A 496 4.81 18.45 12.92
N ARG A 497 5.03 17.12 13.03
CA ARG A 497 4.02 16.11 12.67
C ARG A 497 2.78 16.16 13.58
N LYS A 498 2.95 16.45 14.87
CA LYS A 498 1.82 16.63 15.79
C LYS A 498 0.99 17.85 15.41
N TYR A 499 1.64 18.97 15.10
CA TYR A 499 0.96 20.17 14.62
C TYR A 499 0.20 19.94 13.31
N LEU A 500 0.79 19.22 12.34
CA LEU A 500 0.14 18.82 11.09
C LEU A 500 -1.21 18.12 11.35
N TYR A 501 -1.28 17.17 12.29
CA TYR A 501 -2.52 16.46 12.61
C TYR A 501 -3.48 17.23 13.52
N GLU A 502 -2.98 18.15 14.35
CA GLU A 502 -3.84 19.11 15.06
C GLU A 502 -4.57 20.04 14.09
N LYS A 503 -3.97 20.32 12.93
CA LYS A 503 -4.55 21.13 11.84
C LYS A 503 -5.42 20.31 10.88
N HIS A 504 -5.02 19.08 10.55
CA HIS A 504 -5.71 18.18 9.61
C HIS A 504 -6.19 16.87 10.27
N PRO A 505 -7.10 16.91 11.26
CA PRO A 505 -7.48 15.75 12.06
C PRO A 505 -8.22 14.66 11.26
N HIS A 506 -8.87 15.03 10.15
CA HIS A 506 -9.57 14.07 9.29
C HIS A 506 -8.64 13.20 8.42
N LEU A 507 -7.38 13.61 8.32
CA LEU A 507 -6.34 12.91 7.57
C LEU A 507 -5.38 12.11 8.47
N GLU A 508 -5.49 12.17 9.81
CA GLU A 508 -4.58 11.39 10.68
C GLU A 508 -4.61 9.89 10.35
N LYS A 509 -3.46 9.37 9.89
CA LYS A 509 -3.25 7.98 9.41
C LYS A 509 -4.18 7.53 8.27
N ARG A 510 -4.87 8.47 7.62
CA ARG A 510 -5.79 8.22 6.50
C ARG A 510 -5.21 8.81 5.23
N ASP A 511 -5.35 8.06 4.14
CA ASP A 511 -5.00 8.52 2.80
C ASP A 511 -6.07 8.01 1.82
N PRO A 512 -6.70 8.89 1.03
CA PRO A 512 -7.76 8.53 0.07
C PRO A 512 -7.20 7.86 -1.20
N PHE A 513 -5.91 8.03 -1.49
CA PHE A 513 -5.23 7.45 -2.65
C PHE A 513 -4.49 6.13 -2.32
N TYR A 514 -4.58 5.67 -1.08
CA TYR A 514 -3.99 4.42 -0.58
C TYR A 514 -5.02 3.56 0.16
N SER A 515 -5.52 2.51 -0.52
CA SER A 515 -6.55 1.61 -0.01
C SER A 515 -6.23 1.01 1.37
N PRO A 516 -7.23 0.77 2.24
CA PRO A 516 -7.03 0.05 3.51
C PRO A 516 -6.53 -1.39 3.32
N ASN A 517 -6.74 -1.98 2.15
CA ASN A 517 -6.31 -3.34 1.80
C ASN A 517 -4.81 -3.47 1.48
N LEU A 518 -4.07 -2.35 1.53
CA LEU A 518 -2.63 -2.26 1.31
C LEU A 518 -1.87 -2.03 2.63
N THR A 519 -0.60 -2.43 2.69
CA THR A 519 0.22 -2.37 3.91
C THR A 519 0.27 -0.95 4.48
N ARG A 520 -0.18 -0.77 5.73
CA ARG A 520 -0.37 0.56 6.36
C ARG A 520 0.91 1.18 6.94
N TYR A 521 2.08 0.66 6.57
CA TYR A 521 3.38 1.10 7.10
C TYR A 521 4.54 1.06 6.08
N LEU A 522 4.30 0.68 4.83
CA LEU A 522 5.30 0.70 3.74
C LEU A 522 4.74 1.43 2.51
N GLY A 523 5.51 2.36 1.95
CA GLY A 523 5.13 3.15 0.78
C GLY A 523 5.28 2.42 -0.55
N GLU A 524 4.97 1.13 -0.60
CA GLU A 524 5.25 0.24 -1.73
C GLU A 524 4.01 -0.37 -2.38
N PHE A 525 2.81 -0.09 -1.85
CA PHE A 525 1.53 -0.61 -2.34
C PHE A 525 1.49 -2.15 -2.38
N GLU A 526 2.06 -2.78 -1.35
CA GLU A 526 1.96 -4.22 -1.13
C GLU A 526 0.61 -4.55 -0.47
N TRP A 527 0.09 -5.76 -0.68
CA TRP A 527 -1.17 -6.20 -0.05
C TRP A 527 -0.99 -6.32 1.46
N ASN A 528 -1.98 -5.89 2.24
CA ASN A 528 -1.95 -5.93 3.70
C ASN A 528 -2.10 -7.37 4.23
N LEU A 529 -1.04 -8.17 4.12
CA LEU A 529 -1.03 -9.57 4.57
C LEU A 529 -0.81 -9.70 6.08
N ASP A 530 -0.31 -8.64 6.72
CA ASP A 530 0.05 -8.62 8.14
C ASP A 530 -1.18 -8.47 9.04
N ALA A 531 -2.19 -7.69 8.60
CA ALA A 531 -3.52 -7.65 9.23
C ALA A 531 -4.23 -9.02 9.26
N TYR A 532 -3.80 -9.96 8.41
CA TYR A 532 -4.35 -11.32 8.31
C TYR A 532 -3.30 -12.42 8.63
N GLY A 533 -2.20 -12.07 9.30
CA GLY A 533 -1.26 -13.02 9.91
C GLY A 533 -0.41 -13.85 8.93
N CYS A 534 -0.11 -13.36 7.72
CA CYS A 534 0.34 -14.21 6.61
C CYS A 534 1.83 -14.18 6.21
N GLN A 535 2.74 -13.55 6.96
CA GLN A 535 4.17 -13.51 6.58
C GLN A 535 5.00 -14.79 6.83
N GLU A 536 4.41 -15.86 7.36
CA GLU A 536 5.17 -17.07 7.75
C GLU A 536 4.86 -18.36 6.95
N GLU A 537 3.96 -18.32 5.96
CA GLU A 537 3.63 -19.51 5.14
C GLU A 537 4.32 -19.56 3.77
N LEU A 538 5.07 -18.52 3.39
CA LEU A 538 5.71 -18.41 2.06
C LEU A 538 7.11 -19.02 1.95
N LEU A 539 7.55 -19.76 2.96
CA LEU A 539 8.86 -20.41 2.96
C LEU A 539 8.67 -21.93 2.78
N PRO A 540 8.79 -22.49 1.56
CA PRO A 540 8.69 -23.93 1.34
C PRO A 540 9.83 -24.71 2.01
N GLU A 541 10.93 -24.04 2.38
CA GLU A 541 12.05 -24.60 3.13
C GLU A 541 12.46 -23.73 4.33
N LEU A 542 12.27 -24.27 5.54
CA LEU A 542 12.46 -23.60 6.82
C LEU A 542 13.29 -24.51 7.72
N PRO A 543 14.52 -24.15 8.09
CA PRO A 543 15.60 -25.09 8.42
C PRO A 543 15.25 -26.17 9.48
N CYS A 544 16.02 -27.26 9.53
CA CYS A 544 15.62 -28.46 10.27
C CYS A 544 15.87 -28.36 11.79
N SER A 545 14.86 -27.96 12.56
CA SER A 545 14.73 -28.00 14.03
C SER A 545 15.76 -28.88 14.71
N LYS A 546 16.81 -28.22 15.19
CA LYS A 546 17.95 -28.86 15.84
C LYS A 546 17.49 -29.91 16.85
N VAL A 547 17.88 -31.15 16.58
CA VAL A 547 17.70 -32.28 17.49
C VAL A 547 18.88 -32.34 18.45
N GLU A 548 18.62 -32.41 19.75
CA GLU A 548 19.66 -32.53 20.78
C GLU A 548 19.34 -33.66 21.76
N PRO A 549 20.32 -34.47 22.20
CA PRO A 549 20.06 -35.48 23.22
C PRO A 549 19.66 -34.84 24.56
N PHE A 550 18.53 -35.27 25.14
CA PHE A 550 18.15 -34.90 26.50
C PHE A 550 18.95 -35.76 27.49
N ARG A 551 20.03 -35.21 28.05
CA ARG A 551 21.05 -35.97 28.83
C ARG A 551 20.73 -36.12 30.31
N TRP A 552 19.46 -36.04 30.69
CA TRP A 552 19.02 -36.06 32.08
C TRP A 552 17.87 -37.04 32.26
N ASP A 553 17.78 -37.67 33.42
CA ASP A 553 16.58 -38.42 33.80
C ASP A 553 15.46 -37.42 34.12
N ILE A 554 14.27 -37.63 33.55
CA ILE A 554 13.11 -36.79 33.82
C ILE A 554 12.67 -37.02 35.27
N ARG A 555 12.66 -35.94 36.04
CA ARG A 555 12.32 -36.00 37.45
C ARG A 555 10.84 -35.72 37.68
N GLN A 556 10.31 -36.26 38.76
CA GLN A 556 8.90 -36.07 39.12
C GLN A 556 8.59 -34.60 39.39
N GLU A 557 9.53 -33.82 39.94
CA GLU A 557 9.34 -32.38 40.16
C GLU A 557 9.30 -31.52 38.88
N TRP A 558 9.58 -32.08 37.70
CA TRP A 558 9.46 -31.38 36.41
C TRP A 558 8.14 -31.68 35.70
N LEU A 559 7.37 -32.69 36.13
CA LEU A 559 6.10 -33.02 35.51
C LEU A 559 5.03 -32.04 36.01
N ASP A 560 4.69 -31.03 35.20
CA ASP A 560 3.77 -29.96 35.58
C ASP A 560 2.40 -30.12 34.88
N PRO A 561 1.31 -30.42 35.62
CA PRO A 561 -0.03 -30.47 35.05
C PRO A 561 -0.59 -29.10 34.64
N ASN A 562 0.08 -27.99 34.98
CA ASN A 562 -0.31 -26.64 34.57
C ASN A 562 0.25 -26.23 33.21
N LEU A 563 1.24 -26.96 32.68
CA LEU A 563 1.68 -26.83 31.28
C LEU A 563 0.63 -27.49 30.38
N VAL A 564 -0.28 -26.68 29.84
CA VAL A 564 -1.24 -27.11 28.83
C VAL A 564 -0.50 -27.30 27.51
N PHE A 565 -0.63 -28.49 26.94
CA PHE A 565 0.04 -28.89 25.71
C PHE A 565 -0.94 -29.62 24.80
N GLN A 566 -1.19 -29.03 23.63
CA GLN A 566 -2.00 -29.63 22.58
C GLN A 566 -1.12 -29.89 21.37
N VAL A 567 -1.03 -31.15 20.96
CA VAL A 567 -0.52 -31.54 19.64
C VAL A 567 -1.72 -31.59 18.70
N ASP A 568 -1.70 -30.78 17.65
CA ASP A 568 -2.70 -30.89 16.57
C ASP A 568 -2.30 -31.98 15.58
N ARG A 569 -0.98 -32.18 15.42
CA ARG A 569 -0.42 -33.04 14.39
C ARG A 569 1.03 -33.41 14.66
N ALA A 570 1.38 -34.68 14.40
CA ALA A 570 2.75 -35.17 14.47
C ALA A 570 2.98 -36.29 13.45
N VAL A 571 4.06 -36.22 12.65
CA VAL A 571 4.23 -37.15 11.53
C VAL A 571 5.70 -37.34 11.10
N TRP A 572 6.11 -38.59 10.83
CA TRP A 572 7.41 -39.00 10.26
C TRP A 572 7.24 -39.47 8.80
N LYS A 573 8.00 -38.95 7.84
CA LYS A 573 7.95 -39.38 6.41
C LYS A 573 9.16 -38.85 5.64
N ASP A 574 9.65 -39.58 4.63
CA ASP A 574 10.70 -39.14 3.69
C ASP A 574 11.98 -38.62 4.40
N GLY A 575 12.33 -39.24 5.54
CA GLY A 575 13.47 -38.82 6.36
C GLY A 575 13.26 -37.55 7.20
N ARG A 576 12.04 -36.97 7.24
CA ARG A 576 11.71 -35.77 8.02
C ARG A 576 10.53 -35.95 8.98
N GLY A 577 10.73 -35.48 10.21
CA GLY A 577 9.75 -35.38 11.28
C GLY A 577 9.22 -33.95 11.40
N ARG A 578 7.99 -33.83 11.90
CA ARG A 578 7.09 -32.70 11.63
C ARG A 578 5.97 -32.67 12.67
N ILE A 579 5.94 -31.69 13.58
CA ILE A 579 5.06 -31.65 14.76
C ILE A 579 4.51 -30.23 15.03
N GLU A 580 3.18 -30.10 14.99
CA GLU A 580 2.42 -28.84 15.18
C GLU A 580 1.56 -28.88 16.44
N GLY A 581 1.31 -27.71 17.02
CA GLY A 581 0.37 -27.57 18.12
C GLY A 581 0.35 -26.19 18.74
N TRP A 582 -0.02 -26.13 20.02
CA TRP A 582 0.08 -24.96 20.87
C TRP A 582 0.29 -25.35 22.33
N ALA A 583 0.97 -24.49 23.10
CA ALA A 583 1.29 -24.79 24.50
C ALA A 583 1.48 -23.54 25.36
N TYR A 584 0.88 -23.55 26.55
CA TYR A 584 1.02 -22.47 27.54
C TYR A 584 1.02 -23.03 28.97
N ILE A 585 1.66 -22.33 29.90
CA ILE A 585 1.57 -22.61 31.34
C ILE A 585 0.47 -21.72 31.92
N ARG A 586 -0.47 -22.32 32.66
CA ARG A 586 -1.54 -21.57 33.37
C ARG A 586 -0.94 -20.61 34.40
N ASP A 587 -1.58 -19.46 34.59
CA ASP A 587 -1.25 -18.48 35.63
C ASP A 587 0.21 -17.98 35.61
N ARG A 588 0.85 -17.96 34.42
CA ARG A 588 2.22 -17.49 34.19
C ARG A 588 2.30 -16.56 32.98
N ASP A 589 3.23 -15.61 33.02
CA ASP A 589 3.69 -14.90 31.81
C ASP A 589 4.43 -15.89 30.91
N ASN A 590 3.79 -16.23 29.81
CA ASN A 590 4.23 -17.27 28.89
C ASN A 590 5.39 -16.85 27.98
N PHE A 591 5.74 -15.56 27.92
CA PHE A 591 6.88 -15.08 27.15
C PHE A 591 8.22 -15.27 27.89
N ASN A 592 8.18 -15.55 29.20
CA ASN A 592 9.37 -15.89 29.98
C ASN A 592 9.85 -17.34 29.80
N TYR A 593 9.24 -18.13 28.90
CA TYR A 593 9.55 -19.55 28.74
C TYR A 593 9.84 -19.93 27.27
N ILE A 594 10.94 -20.63 27.04
CA ILE A 594 11.28 -21.27 25.77
C ILE A 594 10.61 -22.64 25.74
N ARG A 595 9.81 -22.89 24.71
CA ARG A 595 9.13 -24.16 24.46
C ARG A 595 9.95 -25.05 23.51
N ARG A 596 9.96 -26.36 23.77
CA ARG A 596 10.66 -27.39 22.98
C ARG A 596 9.90 -28.71 23.03
N ILE A 597 9.80 -29.39 21.89
CA ILE A 597 9.27 -30.76 21.87
C ILE A 597 10.30 -31.71 22.49
N LEU A 598 9.80 -32.65 23.28
CA LEU A 598 10.57 -33.69 23.94
C LEU A 598 10.07 -35.06 23.43
N LEU A 599 10.86 -35.73 22.59
CA LEU A 599 10.53 -37.04 22.06
C LEU A 599 11.11 -38.13 22.95
N ARG A 600 10.26 -39.00 23.50
CA ARG A 600 10.63 -40.10 24.41
C ARG A 600 10.50 -41.46 23.73
N ALA A 601 11.61 -42.19 23.61
CA ALA A 601 11.63 -43.56 23.12
C ALA A 601 11.04 -44.55 24.16
N PRO A 602 10.66 -45.78 23.77
CA PRO A 602 10.05 -46.77 24.67
C PRO A 602 10.97 -47.26 25.81
N ASP A 603 12.29 -47.09 25.67
CA ASP A 603 13.28 -47.36 26.72
C ASP A 603 13.42 -46.20 27.74
N GLY A 604 12.72 -45.09 27.51
CA GLY A 604 12.75 -43.88 28.33
C GLY A 604 13.75 -42.81 27.86
N ALA A 605 14.62 -43.11 26.89
CA ALA A 605 15.57 -42.13 26.38
C ALA A 605 14.84 -40.96 25.68
N CYS A 606 15.28 -39.73 25.93
CA CYS A 606 14.61 -38.54 25.42
C CYS A 606 15.52 -37.68 24.54
N VAL A 607 14.94 -36.96 23.59
CA VAL A 607 15.63 -35.95 22.77
C VAL A 607 14.81 -34.67 22.66
N TRP A 608 15.50 -33.54 22.70
CA TRP A 608 14.95 -32.23 22.36
C TRP A 608 14.77 -32.08 20.86
N VAL A 609 13.70 -31.41 20.47
CA VAL A 609 13.53 -30.81 19.15
C VAL A 609 13.16 -29.33 19.37
N GLY A 610 13.91 -28.44 18.75
CA GLY A 610 13.62 -27.01 18.81
C GLY A 610 12.27 -26.66 18.22
N THR A 611 11.38 -26.09 19.05
CA THR A 611 10.37 -25.13 18.60
C THR A 611 10.86 -23.75 19.08
N ARG A 612 10.28 -22.61 18.72
CA ARG A 612 9.75 -22.30 17.40
C ARG A 612 8.23 -22.01 17.49
N SER A 613 7.79 -20.77 17.46
CA SER A 613 6.43 -20.27 17.62
C SER A 613 5.61 -20.12 16.31
N ARG A 614 4.31 -19.84 16.44
CA ARG A 614 3.35 -19.61 15.34
C ARG A 614 2.30 -18.59 15.75
N TYR A 615 1.90 -17.70 14.84
CA TYR A 615 0.69 -16.91 15.02
C TYR A 615 -0.57 -17.73 14.75
N ARG A 616 -1.57 -17.67 15.65
CA ARG A 616 -2.91 -18.24 15.50
C ARG A 616 -3.96 -17.41 16.24
N GLY A 617 -4.46 -16.36 15.57
CA GLY A 617 -5.40 -15.38 16.15
C GLY A 617 -6.60 -15.98 16.90
N TYR A 618 -7.20 -17.07 16.40
CA TYR A 618 -8.36 -17.72 17.04
C TYR A 618 -8.07 -18.22 18.47
N LEU A 619 -6.81 -18.50 18.83
CA LEU A 619 -6.48 -18.96 20.18
C LEU A 619 -6.67 -17.86 21.23
N LYS A 620 -6.55 -16.59 20.85
CA LYS A 620 -6.86 -15.42 21.69
C LYS A 620 -8.36 -15.28 21.97
N GLU A 621 -9.21 -15.76 21.07
CA GLU A 621 -10.66 -15.80 21.25
C GLU A 621 -11.10 -17.00 22.10
N GLN A 622 -10.38 -18.13 21.99
CA GLN A 622 -10.67 -19.35 22.76
C GLN A 622 -10.11 -19.33 24.19
N PHE A 623 -8.98 -18.65 24.41
CA PHE A 623 -8.32 -18.49 25.71
C PHE A 623 -7.97 -17.00 25.96
N PRO A 624 -8.98 -16.11 26.03
CA PRO A 624 -8.75 -14.66 26.24
C PRO A 624 -8.11 -14.33 27.59
N GLU A 625 -8.11 -15.26 28.54
CA GLU A 625 -7.43 -15.18 29.83
C GLU A 625 -5.90 -15.37 29.74
N VAL A 626 -5.38 -15.87 28.63
CA VAL A 626 -3.95 -16.13 28.42
C VAL A 626 -3.34 -15.00 27.58
N GLU A 627 -2.54 -14.15 28.23
CA GLU A 627 -1.93 -13.00 27.57
C GLU A 627 -1.02 -13.44 26.41
N GLY A 628 -1.33 -12.91 25.21
CA GLY A 628 -0.60 -13.22 23.98
C GLY A 628 -0.74 -14.65 23.47
N MET A 629 -1.81 -15.37 23.83
CA MET A 629 -2.10 -16.74 23.39
C MET A 629 -2.02 -16.94 21.87
N ASP A 630 -2.38 -15.91 21.10
CA ASP A 630 -2.27 -15.88 19.64
C ASP A 630 -0.82 -16.06 19.13
N LEU A 631 0.19 -15.96 19.99
CA LEU A 631 1.62 -16.19 19.68
C LEU A 631 2.17 -17.49 20.30
N LEU A 632 1.34 -18.29 21.00
CA LEU A 632 1.77 -19.48 21.76
C LEU A 632 1.53 -20.82 21.03
N ALA A 633 1.16 -20.76 19.75
CA ALA A 633 1.24 -21.93 18.87
C ALA A 633 2.69 -22.24 18.48
N TYR A 634 2.96 -23.44 17.99
CA TYR A 634 4.30 -23.89 17.60
C TYR A 634 4.27 -24.84 16.38
N THR A 635 5.41 -24.95 15.71
CA THR A 635 5.76 -26.10 14.85
C THR A 635 7.26 -26.42 14.97
N CYS A 636 7.63 -27.66 14.63
CA CYS A 636 9.02 -28.05 14.43
C CYS A 636 9.20 -29.14 13.36
N ASP A 637 10.26 -28.98 12.57
CA ASP A 637 10.59 -29.80 11.42
C ASP A 637 12.04 -30.27 11.51
N PHE A 638 12.29 -31.57 11.57
CA PHE A 638 13.64 -32.10 11.84
C PHE A 638 13.99 -33.24 10.91
N ALA A 639 15.29 -33.48 10.71
CA ALA A 639 15.73 -34.67 10.02
C ALA A 639 15.61 -35.87 10.98
N CYS A 640 14.87 -36.90 10.57
CA CYS A 640 14.70 -38.12 11.35
C CYS A 640 16.01 -38.91 11.52
N ALA A 641 17.02 -38.64 10.68
CA ALA A 641 18.36 -39.21 10.82
C ALA A 641 19.12 -38.66 12.05
N ASP A 642 18.69 -37.53 12.61
CA ASP A 642 19.28 -36.95 13.82
C ASP A 642 18.65 -37.51 15.10
N LEU A 643 17.55 -38.26 14.99
CA LEU A 643 16.99 -39.05 16.08
C LEU A 643 17.78 -40.37 16.25
N PRO A 644 17.85 -40.91 17.48
CA PRO A 644 18.23 -42.31 17.69
C PRO A 644 17.38 -43.26 16.84
N GLU A 645 17.87 -44.48 16.54
CA GLU A 645 17.07 -45.43 15.77
C GLU A 645 15.97 -46.05 16.66
N CYS A 646 14.72 -45.64 16.41
CA CYS A 646 13.54 -46.17 17.08
C CYS A 646 12.34 -46.27 16.13
N ALA A 647 11.38 -47.13 16.48
CA ALA A 647 10.14 -47.32 15.72
C ALA A 647 9.05 -46.30 16.08
N GLU A 648 9.00 -45.84 17.33
CA GLU A 648 8.04 -44.85 17.83
C GLU A 648 8.65 -43.97 18.93
N TYR A 649 8.17 -42.73 19.02
CA TYR A 649 8.45 -41.82 20.14
C TYR A 649 7.14 -41.30 20.70
N GLN A 650 6.99 -41.28 22.03
CA GLN A 650 5.94 -40.49 22.67
C GLN A 650 6.31 -39.00 22.64
N ILE A 651 5.33 -38.14 22.38
CA ILE A 651 5.54 -36.71 22.22
C ILE A 651 5.18 -35.98 23.51
N GLY A 652 6.15 -35.26 24.05
CA GLY A 652 5.97 -34.27 25.11
C GLY A 652 6.40 -32.88 24.68
N MET A 653 6.14 -31.93 25.58
CA MET A 653 6.61 -30.55 25.53
C MET A 653 7.36 -30.26 26.82
N ALA A 654 8.39 -29.43 26.72
CA ALA A 654 8.89 -28.73 27.88
C ALA A 654 8.91 -27.22 27.65
N ALA A 655 8.71 -26.50 28.75
CA ALA A 655 8.83 -25.05 28.83
C ALA A 655 9.90 -24.71 29.88
N GLU A 656 11.03 -24.15 29.43
CA GLU A 656 12.14 -23.73 30.29
C GLU A 656 12.15 -22.21 30.45
N SER A 657 12.24 -21.72 31.69
CA SER A 657 12.33 -20.27 31.95
C SER A 657 13.60 -19.65 31.34
N LEU A 658 13.53 -18.43 30.81
CA LEU A 658 14.67 -17.71 30.21
C LEU A 658 15.87 -17.51 31.17
N ASP A 659 15.61 -17.54 32.49
CA ASP A 659 16.66 -17.45 33.51
C ASP A 659 17.29 -18.81 33.89
N GLY A 660 16.77 -19.92 33.32
CA GLY A 660 17.27 -21.28 33.49
C GLY A 660 17.02 -21.88 34.89
N LYS A 661 15.99 -21.43 35.61
CA LYS A 661 15.67 -21.92 36.97
C LYS A 661 14.49 -22.88 37.03
N GLU A 662 13.50 -22.71 36.16
CA GLU A 662 12.31 -23.58 36.07
C GLU A 662 12.34 -24.38 34.77
N LEU A 663 11.93 -25.65 34.86
CA LEU A 663 11.69 -26.54 33.73
C LEU A 663 10.40 -27.32 33.98
N HIS A 664 9.40 -27.06 33.14
CA HIS A 664 8.08 -27.69 33.18
C HIS A 664 7.96 -28.66 32.01
N ILE A 665 7.51 -29.88 32.25
CA ILE A 665 7.42 -30.97 31.26
C ILE A 665 6.03 -31.59 31.32
N ILE A 666 5.46 -31.88 30.16
CA ILE A 666 4.26 -32.71 30.03
C ILE A 666 4.41 -33.66 28.84
N PHE A 667 3.88 -34.87 28.98
CA PHE A 667 3.75 -35.82 27.87
C PHE A 667 2.30 -35.93 27.44
N SER A 668 2.09 -36.02 26.13
CA SER A 668 0.79 -36.29 25.54
C SER A 668 0.63 -37.78 25.20
N GLU A 669 -0.60 -38.19 24.87
CA GLU A 669 -0.88 -39.52 24.31
C GLU A 669 -0.45 -39.66 22.84
N TRP A 670 0.03 -38.58 22.21
CA TRP A 670 0.49 -38.62 20.81
C TRP A 670 1.83 -39.34 20.68
N LYS A 671 1.97 -40.06 19.57
CA LYS A 671 3.21 -40.70 19.15
C LYS A 671 3.67 -40.24 17.77
N LEU A 672 4.98 -40.21 17.59
CA LEU A 672 5.66 -40.05 16.32
C LEU A 672 6.21 -41.41 15.87
N GLU A 673 5.51 -42.06 14.95
CA GLU A 673 5.81 -43.44 14.48
C GLU A 673 6.53 -43.44 13.14
N ARG A 674 7.61 -44.22 13.01
CA ARG A 674 8.33 -44.49 11.75
C ARG A 674 7.54 -45.51 10.94
N LYS A 675 6.67 -45.03 10.04
CA LYS A 675 5.96 -45.90 9.10
C LYS A 675 6.87 -46.31 7.95
N GLU A 676 7.08 -47.60 7.79
CA GLU A 676 7.71 -48.17 6.58
C GLU A 676 6.82 -47.87 5.36
N SER A 677 7.47 -47.55 4.24
CA SER A 677 6.84 -47.11 2.98
C SER A 677 6.47 -48.27 2.07
#